data_AF-A0A495XLK6-F1
#
_entry.id   AF-A0A495XLK6-F1
#
_cell.length_a   1.000
_cell.length_b   1.000
_cell.length_c   1.000
_cell.angle_alpha   90.00
_cell.angle_beta   90.00
_cell.angle_gamma   90.00
#
_symmetry.space_group_name_H-M   'P 1'
#
loop_
_entity.id
_entity.type
_entity.pdbx_description
1 polymer ?
#
loop_
_entity_poly.entity_id
_entity_poly.type
_entity_poly.pdbx_seq_one_letter_code
_entity_poly.pdbx_strand_id
1 'polypeptide(L)'
;MGGHVEGADRLPDPGRPVRRDPTPSGPPVVRRLLGLQASAGNAAVAGALQPEQEALVARLRARLQADPDDRTGAVRRQLAALDPEARRRVVTALGDRLPDRLRGGETPAAPPAKPTSPAKPTQHAQPTQHAQPTQHAPVPQPASPQPPRPPKVPKPPTPPRKSARPPGPVERKAPAVAPAPVEVRREPAAPPVPDSGSALDSVEVAPRQRNALARLREHVAAKKGEITAALAAARQAVATRVVAGRESAAQEVAALTTRLNAEFDAAEAGVRTHIAEQTTTVRAAIAAGRTEAAAATTEQSTRLGVEGHAHATAVRAAGTEKATATRELGRTEAQRARDTATGHATDADRRGRGRAGAITDADPDRADARAQAVRQVGTAQADELRQVAPPAAQFALTEANRIATGIGEQTTKVAAEVDAAVPAGQHTVRDIGAAVQEGLGTGAAGAVEALTAIETRALQELRELRATTLATARDLGGRLVAQVDAVERAALDQAGHGADLALRGLDDTAVASLGRSSGFTAVDRVAAQTTSALEALDPTVAGELDAVLAQGRTAGTELEQTARGGTEQAQAGVRQAAATVTTRVQDGVDRQVRQGREAATGSADRLLTALADTSGKTVAEVGTTHDRSRATITEGVTDSLAHNASALASLDGNLARAEAEAQQEYDRPAWQKVLLALGKAVLYLAAAILATLVIAAVIFVGALILAKLGLVAAISFAAAAVIAVVVLAVAGFLYECVTRAQAYRAEHGPTSGFWQTLGVTAGIVLASAGSLVGLTQIIEGARGKRFFSDREMSSQERYDLVVGGIFQVFVLFFGGRIVRGLRASPKPVDPPPPPVRPPPVEEPPVRPPPVEEPPTPVEEPPVVEEPPVVEEPPVPNRSLGLRQEAVDAIAKLENLKKNPVGEINREPNHNHYSAARREARGEVVARKANGRPFSHIRDLQEACDGLFNVRETLSREAHNPPDTMTERGMHVLLERLSEVNRLINRLAGFLNEIGHGSFPPYHEWPPGS
;
A
#
# COMPACT_ATOMS: atom_id res chain seq x y z
N MET A 1 91.31 -30.85 -24.69
CA MET A 1 92.07 -29.64 -24.33
C MET A 1 91.06 -28.58 -23.93
N GLY A 2 91.23 -27.98 -22.76
CA GLY A 2 90.24 -27.11 -22.14
C GLY A 2 90.34 -25.62 -22.50
N GLY A 3 89.42 -24.86 -21.89
CA GLY A 3 89.45 -23.40 -21.72
C GLY A 3 88.72 -22.63 -22.83
N HIS A 4 87.54 -22.05 -22.56
CA HIS A 4 87.30 -20.69 -21.99
C HIS A 4 87.26 -19.63 -23.13
N VAL A 5 86.28 -18.72 -23.28
CA VAL A 5 85.57 -17.82 -22.34
C VAL A 5 84.26 -17.26 -22.96
N GLU A 6 83.26 -17.05 -22.08
CA GLU A 6 82.14 -16.08 -21.96
C GLU A 6 81.43 -15.39 -23.16
N GLY A 7 80.12 -15.13 -22.94
CA GLY A 7 79.52 -13.86 -23.36
C GLY A 7 78.01 -13.83 -23.63
N ALA A 8 77.20 -13.82 -22.58
CA ALA A 8 75.89 -13.17 -22.37
C ALA A 8 74.69 -13.28 -23.37
N ASP A 9 73.54 -13.50 -22.73
CA ASP A 9 72.14 -13.12 -23.05
C ASP A 9 71.18 -14.21 -23.55
N ARG A 10 70.30 -14.65 -22.64
CA ARG A 10 68.91 -15.08 -22.92
C ARG A 10 68.08 -15.20 -21.63
N LEU A 11 66.96 -14.48 -21.62
CA LEU A 11 65.78 -14.72 -20.77
C LEU A 11 65.28 -16.18 -20.86
N PRO A 12 64.74 -16.74 -19.77
CA PRO A 12 63.70 -17.76 -19.89
C PRO A 12 62.43 -17.48 -19.07
N ASP A 13 61.30 -17.69 -19.74
CA ASP A 13 60.19 -18.59 -19.36
C ASP A 13 59.42 -18.38 -18.03
N PRO A 14 58.13 -17.97 -18.06
CA PRO A 14 57.28 -17.93 -16.88
C PRO A 14 56.36 -19.16 -16.81
N GLY A 15 56.67 -20.09 -15.89
CA GLY A 15 55.83 -21.28 -15.71
C GLY A 15 56.08 -22.09 -14.44
N ARG A 16 56.03 -21.49 -13.24
CA ARG A 16 55.69 -22.18 -11.96
C ARG A 16 55.68 -21.22 -10.75
N PRO A 17 54.60 -21.15 -9.95
CA PRO A 17 54.66 -20.50 -8.64
C PRO A 17 55.01 -21.50 -7.54
N VAL A 18 56.04 -21.17 -6.77
CA VAL A 18 56.48 -21.84 -5.54
C VAL A 18 56.02 -21.04 -4.33
N ARG A 19 55.54 -21.76 -3.30
CA ARG A 19 55.30 -21.34 -1.91
C ARG A 19 56.39 -20.41 -1.34
N ARG A 20 55.97 -19.34 -0.66
CA ARG A 20 56.70 -18.74 0.47
C ARG A 20 55.71 -18.24 1.53
N ASP A 21 55.90 -18.69 2.76
CA ASP A 21 55.44 -18.00 3.96
C ASP A 21 56.16 -16.65 4.10
N PRO A 22 55.53 -15.65 4.74
CA PRO A 22 56.10 -15.20 6.01
C PRO A 22 55.08 -14.74 7.07
N THR A 23 55.46 -14.91 8.33
CA THR A 23 55.04 -14.08 9.49
C THR A 23 56.34 -13.63 10.20
N PRO A 24 56.35 -12.70 11.19
CA PRO A 24 55.23 -12.10 11.93
C PRO A 24 55.34 -10.57 12.22
N SER A 25 54.21 -9.91 12.48
CA SER A 25 53.99 -8.90 13.55
C SER A 25 52.74 -8.03 13.31
N GLY A 26 51.83 -7.98 14.29
CA GLY A 26 50.66 -7.07 14.33
C GLY A 26 49.35 -7.77 14.76
N PRO A 27 48.63 -7.29 15.81
CA PRO A 27 47.55 -8.06 16.44
C PRO A 27 46.21 -7.96 15.69
N PRO A 28 45.38 -9.03 15.65
CA PRO A 28 44.08 -8.99 15.00
C PRO A 28 42.97 -8.66 16.02
N VAL A 29 42.47 -7.42 16.00
CA VAL A 29 41.25 -7.01 16.73
C VAL A 29 40.22 -6.49 15.74
N VAL A 30 39.67 -7.34 14.87
CA VAL A 30 38.44 -6.98 14.10
C VAL A 30 37.50 -8.17 13.87
N ARG A 31 37.96 -9.43 13.88
CA ARG A 31 37.07 -10.58 13.56
C ARG A 31 36.29 -11.17 14.75
N ARG A 32 36.51 -10.71 15.98
CA ARG A 32 35.81 -11.21 17.18
C ARG A 32 34.57 -10.38 17.58
N LEU A 33 34.37 -9.19 17.00
CA LEU A 33 33.24 -8.30 17.32
C LEU A 33 31.95 -8.64 16.55
N LEU A 34 32.05 -9.15 15.32
CA LEU A 34 30.89 -9.52 14.50
C LEU A 34 30.24 -10.87 14.91
N GLY A 35 30.99 -11.74 15.60
CA GLY A 35 30.43 -12.99 16.16
C GLY A 35 29.79 -12.83 17.55
N LEU A 36 30.14 -11.79 18.30
CA LEU A 36 29.59 -11.50 19.63
C LEU A 36 28.34 -10.61 19.58
N GLN A 37 28.14 -9.82 18.52
CA GLN A 37 26.93 -9.01 18.35
C GLN A 37 25.69 -9.83 17.98
N ALA A 38 25.86 -10.97 17.27
CA ALA A 38 24.74 -11.85 16.93
C ALA A 38 24.22 -12.67 18.13
N SER A 39 25.06 -12.94 19.14
CA SER A 39 24.60 -13.60 20.38
C SER A 39 24.05 -12.63 21.42
N ALA A 40 24.44 -11.35 21.37
CA ALA A 40 23.92 -10.32 22.28
C ALA A 40 22.51 -9.82 21.87
N GLY A 41 22.20 -9.80 20.56
CA GLY A 41 20.90 -9.35 20.04
C GLY A 41 19.71 -10.23 20.46
N ASN A 42 19.90 -11.54 20.59
CA ASN A 42 18.86 -12.46 21.08
C ASN A 42 18.73 -12.47 22.61
N ALA A 43 19.72 -11.95 23.35
CA ALA A 43 19.65 -11.85 24.81
C ALA A 43 18.89 -10.59 25.28
N ALA A 44 18.84 -9.53 24.48
CA ALA A 44 18.21 -8.26 24.86
C ALA A 44 16.67 -8.24 24.75
N VAL A 45 16.08 -9.21 24.03
CA VAL A 45 14.61 -9.32 23.85
C VAL A 45 13.97 -10.29 24.87
N ALA A 46 14.77 -11.05 25.60
CA ALA A 46 14.31 -11.86 26.73
C ALA A 46 14.54 -11.08 28.02
N GLY A 47 13.47 -10.53 28.63
CA GLY A 47 13.57 -9.90 29.94
C GLY A 47 14.33 -10.79 30.91
N ALA A 48 15.24 -10.20 31.70
CA ALA A 48 16.15 -10.92 32.60
C ALA A 48 15.40 -12.02 33.37
N LEU A 49 15.92 -13.25 33.31
CA LEU A 49 15.38 -14.35 34.09
C LEU A 49 15.47 -13.97 35.57
N GLN A 50 14.40 -14.23 36.33
CA GLN A 50 14.51 -14.13 37.79
C GLN A 50 15.50 -15.18 38.31
N PRO A 51 16.17 -14.96 39.45
CA PRO A 51 17.16 -15.91 40.00
C PRO A 51 16.64 -17.36 40.11
N GLU A 52 15.36 -17.52 40.42
CA GLU A 52 14.71 -18.84 40.47
C GLU A 52 14.57 -19.51 39.09
N GLN A 53 14.32 -18.71 38.06
CA GLN A 53 14.24 -19.17 36.67
C GLN A 53 15.62 -19.52 36.12
N GLU A 54 16.68 -18.78 36.50
CA GLU A 54 18.07 -19.13 36.17
C GLU A 54 18.49 -20.47 36.80
N ALA A 55 18.18 -20.66 38.09
CA ALA A 55 18.41 -21.93 38.78
C ALA A 55 17.61 -23.09 38.17
N LEU A 56 16.40 -22.82 37.68
CA LEU A 56 15.60 -23.81 36.94
C LEU A 56 16.22 -24.14 35.57
N VAL A 57 16.65 -23.15 34.79
CA VAL A 57 17.31 -23.36 33.49
C VAL A 57 18.60 -24.17 33.68
N ALA A 58 19.40 -23.87 34.70
CA ALA A 58 20.60 -24.65 35.02
C ALA A 58 20.28 -26.12 35.34
N ARG A 59 19.26 -26.37 36.17
CA ARG A 59 18.80 -27.74 36.50
C ARG A 59 18.26 -28.48 35.27
N LEU A 60 17.46 -27.82 34.44
CA LEU A 60 16.89 -28.40 33.22
C LEU A 60 17.97 -28.70 32.18
N ARG A 61 18.99 -27.83 32.03
CA ARG A 61 20.15 -28.10 31.17
C ARG A 61 20.94 -29.32 31.64
N ALA A 62 21.25 -29.41 32.92
CA ALA A 62 21.96 -30.58 33.46
C ALA A 62 21.17 -31.87 33.24
N ARG A 63 19.83 -31.79 33.33
CA ARG A 63 18.94 -32.94 33.13
C ARG A 63 18.81 -33.35 31.66
N LEU A 64 18.68 -32.40 30.74
CA LEU A 64 18.72 -32.66 29.30
C LEU A 64 20.09 -33.17 28.85
N GLN A 65 21.17 -32.82 29.56
CA GLN A 65 22.48 -33.39 29.29
C GLN A 65 22.59 -34.86 29.73
N ALA A 66 21.86 -35.26 30.78
CA ALA A 66 21.81 -36.64 31.28
C ALA A 66 20.78 -37.52 30.55
N ASP A 67 19.67 -36.94 30.10
CA ASP A 67 18.57 -37.59 29.37
C ASP A 67 18.13 -36.67 28.21
N PRO A 68 18.84 -36.69 27.07
CA PRO A 68 18.62 -35.77 25.94
C PRO A 68 17.22 -35.84 25.35
N ASP A 69 16.59 -37.01 25.44
CA ASP A 69 15.23 -37.18 24.94
C ASP A 69 14.19 -36.69 25.96
N ASP A 70 14.51 -36.51 27.25
CA ASP A 70 13.54 -36.43 28.35
C ASP A 70 12.63 -37.67 28.39
N ARG A 71 13.22 -38.89 28.35
CA ARG A 71 12.48 -40.16 28.40
C ARG A 71 11.62 -40.29 29.64
N THR A 72 12.06 -39.68 30.75
CA THR A 72 11.32 -39.65 32.02
C THR A 72 10.18 -38.63 32.06
N GLY A 73 10.08 -37.74 31.06
CA GLY A 73 9.09 -36.65 30.99
C GLY A 73 9.24 -35.60 32.10
N ALA A 74 10.38 -35.57 32.78
CA ALA A 74 10.62 -34.72 33.94
C ALA A 74 10.79 -33.25 33.52
N VAL A 75 11.47 -32.99 32.39
CA VAL A 75 11.61 -31.65 31.82
C VAL A 75 10.25 -31.13 31.39
N ARG A 76 9.44 -31.96 30.70
CA ARG A 76 8.07 -31.60 30.32
C ARG A 76 7.19 -31.23 31.52
N ARG A 77 7.21 -32.00 32.61
CA ARG A 77 6.43 -31.71 33.82
C ARG A 77 6.86 -30.42 34.52
N GLN A 78 8.16 -30.17 34.60
CA GLN A 78 8.69 -28.94 35.20
C GLN A 78 8.38 -27.70 34.37
N LEU A 79 8.41 -27.79 33.04
CA LEU A 79 8.00 -26.70 32.16
C LEU A 79 6.48 -26.45 32.20
N ALA A 80 5.66 -27.48 32.38
CA ALA A 80 4.20 -27.36 32.48
C ALA A 80 3.73 -26.73 33.80
N ALA A 81 4.55 -26.77 34.85
CA ALA A 81 4.26 -26.18 36.16
C ALA A 81 4.54 -24.67 36.23
N LEU A 82 5.21 -24.10 35.23
CA LEU A 82 5.46 -22.66 35.11
C LEU A 82 4.23 -21.95 34.55
N ASP A 83 4.01 -20.70 34.97
CA ASP A 83 3.06 -19.83 34.29
C ASP A 83 3.47 -19.61 32.81
N PRO A 84 2.55 -19.22 31.91
CA PRO A 84 2.82 -19.15 30.48
C PRO A 84 3.95 -18.20 30.07
N GLU A 85 4.24 -17.18 30.88
CA GLU A 85 5.29 -16.21 30.59
C GLU A 85 6.66 -16.72 31.08
N ALA A 86 6.74 -17.22 32.32
CA ALA A 86 7.94 -17.89 32.83
C ALA A 86 8.32 -19.10 31.98
N ARG A 87 7.34 -19.89 31.53
CA ARG A 87 7.55 -21.02 30.61
C ARG A 87 8.18 -20.56 29.30
N ARG A 88 7.69 -19.47 28.69
CA ARG A 88 8.27 -18.92 27.46
C ARG A 88 9.72 -18.48 27.66
N ARG A 89 10.00 -17.74 28.74
CA ARG A 89 11.37 -17.27 29.05
C ARG A 89 12.33 -18.45 29.30
N VAL A 90 11.90 -19.47 30.04
CA VAL A 90 12.71 -20.68 30.31
C VAL A 90 12.93 -21.52 29.06
N VAL A 91 11.91 -21.68 28.20
CA VAL A 91 12.04 -22.41 26.91
C VAL A 91 13.00 -21.68 25.97
N THR A 92 12.88 -20.35 25.84
CA THR A 92 13.81 -19.53 25.06
C THR A 92 15.24 -19.63 25.59
N ALA A 93 15.42 -19.62 26.91
CA ALA A 93 16.74 -19.77 27.53
C ALA A 93 17.35 -21.17 27.38
N LEU A 94 16.53 -22.22 27.23
CA LEU A 94 17.00 -23.58 26.93
C LEU A 94 17.42 -23.73 25.46
N GLY A 95 16.85 -22.93 24.56
CA GLY A 95 17.27 -22.79 23.16
C GLY A 95 17.37 -24.13 22.44
N ASP A 96 18.48 -24.35 21.73
CA ASP A 96 18.64 -25.53 20.89
C ASP A 96 18.78 -26.87 21.63
N ARG A 97 18.93 -26.82 22.96
CA ARG A 97 19.03 -28.03 23.79
C ARG A 97 17.68 -28.66 24.11
N LEU A 98 16.57 -27.99 23.81
CA LEU A 98 15.24 -28.53 24.03
C LEU A 98 14.81 -29.36 22.80
N PRO A 99 14.44 -30.65 22.94
CA PRO A 99 13.91 -31.47 21.86
C PRO A 99 12.69 -30.82 21.19
N ASP A 100 12.55 -30.96 19.87
CA ASP A 100 11.47 -30.31 19.09
C ASP A 100 10.07 -30.63 19.63
N ARG A 101 9.88 -31.86 20.14
CA ARG A 101 8.65 -32.34 20.80
C ARG A 101 8.27 -31.60 22.10
N LEU A 102 9.16 -30.76 22.62
CA LEU A 102 8.94 -29.93 23.81
C LEU A 102 8.91 -28.42 23.47
N ARG A 103 9.31 -28.02 22.24
CA ARG A 103 9.21 -26.63 21.74
C ARG A 103 7.78 -26.28 21.29
N GLY A 104 7.04 -27.25 20.75
CA GLY A 104 5.65 -27.07 20.33
C GLY A 104 4.67 -27.21 21.49
N GLY A 105 4.11 -26.08 21.95
CA GLY A 105 3.04 -26.04 22.93
C GLY A 105 1.66 -26.18 22.30
N GLU A 106 1.41 -27.24 21.53
CA GLU A 106 0.07 -27.70 21.11
C GLU A 106 0.22 -28.99 20.31
N THR A 107 -0.32 -30.11 20.79
CA THR A 107 -0.46 -31.33 19.98
C THR A 107 -1.85 -31.31 19.34
N PRO A 108 -1.98 -31.60 18.04
CA PRO A 108 -3.28 -31.81 17.41
C PRO A 108 -4.01 -32.99 18.05
N ALA A 109 -5.33 -32.87 18.17
CA ALA A 109 -6.21 -33.93 18.66
C ALA A 109 -5.94 -35.26 17.95
N ALA A 110 -5.94 -36.34 18.73
CA ALA A 110 -5.77 -37.70 18.22
C ALA A 110 -6.77 -38.03 17.10
N PRO A 111 -6.36 -38.73 16.03
CA PRO A 111 -7.29 -39.16 14.99
C PRO A 111 -8.30 -40.16 15.57
N PRO A 112 -9.60 -40.07 15.23
CA PRO A 112 -10.57 -41.05 15.67
C PRO A 112 -10.23 -42.43 15.09
N ALA A 113 -10.39 -43.44 15.94
CA ALA A 113 -10.20 -44.85 15.61
C ALA A 113 -11.01 -45.26 14.38
N LYS A 114 -10.37 -46.02 13.49
CA LYS A 114 -11.01 -46.69 12.34
C LYS A 114 -12.22 -47.52 12.82
N PRO A 115 -13.43 -47.31 12.25
CA PRO A 115 -14.49 -48.29 12.38
C PRO A 115 -14.17 -49.50 11.51
N THR A 116 -14.12 -50.66 12.14
CA THR A 116 -14.09 -51.98 11.53
C THR A 116 -15.36 -52.17 10.69
N SER A 117 -15.20 -52.45 9.39
CA SER A 117 -16.28 -52.99 8.56
C SER A 117 -16.52 -54.46 8.92
N PRO A 118 -17.76 -54.88 9.21
CA PRO A 118 -18.12 -56.29 9.19
C PRO A 118 -18.50 -56.74 7.78
N ALA A 119 -18.12 -57.99 7.53
CA ALA A 119 -18.45 -58.91 6.46
C ALA A 119 -19.64 -58.61 5.53
N LYS A 120 -19.37 -58.83 4.24
CA LYS A 120 -20.31 -59.24 3.17
C LYS A 120 -21.23 -60.38 3.64
N PRO A 121 -22.47 -60.44 3.12
CA PRO A 121 -22.75 -61.59 2.25
C PRO A 121 -23.48 -61.22 0.95
N THR A 122 -22.95 -61.81 -0.12
CA THR A 122 -23.61 -62.48 -1.25
C THR A 122 -25.11 -62.25 -1.48
N GLN A 123 -25.51 -61.74 -2.65
CA GLN A 123 -26.13 -62.50 -3.76
C GLN A 123 -26.75 -61.60 -4.86
N HIS A 124 -26.46 -62.01 -6.10
CA HIS A 124 -27.26 -62.03 -7.34
C HIS A 124 -27.98 -60.80 -7.96
N ALA A 125 -27.74 -60.73 -9.28
CA ALA A 125 -28.66 -60.40 -10.38
C ALA A 125 -28.79 -58.92 -10.85
N GLN A 126 -28.21 -58.69 -12.05
CA GLN A 126 -28.73 -57.83 -13.12
C GLN A 126 -30.13 -58.34 -13.60
N PRO A 127 -30.96 -57.62 -14.41
CA PRO A 127 -30.59 -56.58 -15.38
C PRO A 127 -31.56 -55.39 -15.60
N THR A 128 -31.07 -54.38 -16.35
CA THR A 128 -31.74 -53.44 -17.29
C THR A 128 -33.17 -52.93 -17.04
N GLN A 129 -33.38 -51.60 -17.14
CA GLN A 129 -34.20 -50.99 -18.22
C GLN A 129 -34.21 -49.45 -18.21
N HIS A 130 -34.32 -48.90 -19.42
CA HIS A 130 -34.56 -47.49 -19.78
C HIS A 130 -35.89 -46.95 -19.22
N ALA A 131 -35.94 -45.65 -18.87
CA ALA A 131 -37.03 -44.74 -19.27
C ALA A 131 -36.73 -43.28 -18.87
N GLN A 132 -37.25 -42.40 -19.72
CA GLN A 132 -37.15 -40.94 -19.79
C GLN A 132 -38.11 -40.21 -18.80
N PRO A 133 -38.13 -38.85 -18.76
CA PRO A 133 -38.41 -38.06 -17.57
C PRO A 133 -39.90 -37.74 -17.39
N THR A 134 -40.31 -37.50 -16.15
CA THR A 134 -41.57 -36.80 -15.86
C THR A 134 -41.38 -35.75 -14.76
N GLN A 135 -41.85 -34.55 -15.09
CA GLN A 135 -42.04 -33.40 -14.23
C GLN A 135 -43.11 -33.72 -13.17
N HIS A 136 -42.87 -33.41 -11.90
CA HIS A 136 -43.92 -33.03 -10.95
C HIS A 136 -43.36 -32.23 -9.77
N ALA A 137 -43.92 -31.02 -9.63
CA ALA A 137 -44.26 -30.22 -8.44
C ALA A 137 -43.31 -30.12 -7.21
N PRO A 138 -43.19 -28.90 -6.62
CA PRO A 138 -42.28 -28.63 -5.51
C PRO A 138 -42.77 -29.21 -4.18
N VAL A 139 -41.87 -29.91 -3.50
CA VAL A 139 -41.97 -30.33 -2.09
C VAL A 139 -41.92 -29.08 -1.19
N PRO A 140 -42.79 -28.94 -0.18
CA PRO A 140 -42.74 -27.82 0.75
C PRO A 140 -41.48 -27.91 1.63
N GLN A 141 -40.68 -26.85 1.65
CA GLN A 141 -39.55 -26.74 2.58
C GLN A 141 -40.05 -26.74 4.04
N PRO A 142 -39.42 -27.50 4.95
CA PRO A 142 -39.69 -27.41 6.37
C PRO A 142 -39.22 -26.06 6.91
N ALA A 143 -40.06 -25.42 7.72
CA ALA A 143 -39.79 -24.15 8.38
C ALA A 143 -38.46 -24.22 9.17
N SER A 144 -37.54 -23.30 8.87
CA SER A 144 -36.34 -23.11 9.69
C SER A 144 -36.73 -22.62 11.09
N PRO A 145 -36.14 -23.18 12.16
CA PRO A 145 -36.43 -22.76 13.52
C PRO A 145 -35.96 -21.31 13.74
N GLN A 146 -36.88 -20.46 14.22
CA GLN A 146 -36.54 -19.10 14.63
C GLN A 146 -35.51 -19.16 15.78
N PRO A 147 -34.40 -18.41 15.71
CA PRO A 147 -33.52 -18.25 16.87
C PRO A 147 -34.25 -17.51 17.99
N PRO A 148 -33.96 -17.84 19.27
CA PRO A 148 -34.63 -17.23 20.41
C PRO A 148 -34.38 -15.72 20.43
N ARG A 149 -35.46 -14.95 20.66
CA ARG A 149 -35.40 -13.50 20.80
C ARG A 149 -34.46 -13.14 21.96
N PRO A 150 -33.49 -12.23 21.78
CA PRO A 150 -32.70 -11.74 22.89
C PRO A 150 -33.59 -10.97 23.87
N PRO A 151 -33.29 -11.03 25.19
CA PRO A 151 -34.06 -10.32 26.20
C PRO A 151 -34.03 -8.81 25.94
N LYS A 152 -35.19 -8.16 26.13
CA LYS A 152 -35.34 -6.70 26.02
C LYS A 152 -34.35 -6.01 26.95
N VAL A 153 -33.32 -5.38 26.36
CA VAL A 153 -32.46 -4.43 27.05
C VAL A 153 -33.32 -3.24 27.49
N PRO A 154 -33.30 -2.84 28.77
CA PRO A 154 -34.04 -1.67 29.22
C PRO A 154 -33.52 -0.41 28.52
N LYS A 155 -34.47 0.41 28.07
CA LYS A 155 -34.28 1.66 27.34
C LYS A 155 -33.33 2.58 28.13
N PRO A 156 -32.23 3.08 27.56
CA PRO A 156 -31.39 4.04 28.24
C PRO A 156 -32.19 5.34 28.47
N PRO A 157 -32.02 6.02 29.62
CA PRO A 157 -32.73 7.26 29.90
C PRO A 157 -32.36 8.34 28.88
N THR A 158 -33.38 9.05 28.43
CA THR A 158 -33.31 10.17 27.50
C THR A 158 -32.39 11.26 28.06
N PRO A 159 -31.47 11.85 27.25
CA PRO A 159 -30.63 12.95 27.72
C PRO A 159 -31.49 14.20 27.97
N PRO A 160 -31.27 14.96 29.07
CA PRO A 160 -31.98 16.19 29.29
C PRO A 160 -31.55 17.26 28.28
N ARG A 161 -32.55 18.03 27.86
CA ARG A 161 -32.46 19.24 27.03
C ARG A 161 -31.37 20.20 27.53
N LYS A 162 -30.73 20.85 26.55
CA LYS A 162 -29.93 22.07 26.69
C LYS A 162 -30.58 23.10 27.62
N SER A 163 -29.82 23.55 28.62
CA SER A 163 -29.73 24.90 29.21
C SER A 163 -29.57 24.84 30.74
N ALA A 164 -28.35 24.67 31.22
CA ALA A 164 -27.98 25.03 32.59
C ALA A 164 -26.48 25.33 32.66
N ARG A 165 -26.19 26.57 33.11
CA ARG A 165 -24.89 27.12 33.50
C ARG A 165 -24.19 26.18 34.49
N PRO A 166 -22.85 26.06 34.49
CA PRO A 166 -22.16 25.18 35.43
C PRO A 166 -22.47 25.57 36.89
N PRO A 167 -22.69 24.60 37.80
CA PRO A 167 -22.92 24.90 39.21
C PRO A 167 -21.63 25.46 39.80
N GLY A 168 -21.73 26.63 40.42
CA GLY A 168 -20.69 27.14 41.30
C GLY A 168 -20.38 26.13 42.43
N PRO A 169 -19.22 26.25 43.08
CA PRO A 169 -18.79 25.32 44.10
C PRO A 169 -19.86 25.23 45.20
N VAL A 170 -20.36 24.01 45.41
CA VAL A 170 -21.29 23.70 46.49
C VAL A 170 -20.51 23.84 47.79
N GLU A 171 -20.78 24.95 48.48
CA GLU A 171 -20.34 25.24 49.83
C GLU A 171 -20.89 24.17 50.78
N ARG A 172 -20.11 23.11 51.02
CA ARG A 172 -20.34 22.20 52.13
C ARG A 172 -20.08 22.98 53.41
N LYS A 173 -21.16 23.46 54.01
CA LYS A 173 -21.19 24.08 55.34
C LYS A 173 -20.86 23.02 56.40
N ALA A 174 -19.58 22.81 56.65
CA ALA A 174 -19.07 22.21 57.89
C ALA A 174 -19.06 23.29 58.99
N PRO A 175 -19.22 22.92 60.28
CA PRO A 175 -19.51 23.87 61.34
C PRO A 175 -18.26 24.68 61.70
N ALA A 176 -18.12 25.86 61.10
CA ALA A 176 -17.25 26.89 61.62
C ALA A 176 -17.90 27.45 62.90
N VAL A 177 -17.45 26.95 64.06
CA VAL A 177 -17.47 27.77 65.28
C VAL A 177 -16.37 28.81 65.09
N ALA A 178 -16.67 29.82 64.29
CA ALA A 178 -15.96 31.08 64.38
C ALA A 178 -16.36 31.68 65.74
N PRO A 179 -15.43 32.08 66.62
CA PRO A 179 -15.80 33.07 67.62
C PRO A 179 -16.31 34.27 66.81
N ALA A 180 -17.56 34.66 67.08
CA ALA A 180 -18.12 35.88 66.50
C ALA A 180 -17.09 37.00 66.65
N PRO A 181 -16.91 37.89 65.65
CA PRO A 181 -16.19 39.11 65.90
C PRO A 181 -16.87 39.72 67.12
N VAL A 182 -16.12 39.85 68.22
CA VAL A 182 -16.54 40.72 69.30
C VAL A 182 -16.57 42.07 68.63
N GLU A 183 -17.76 42.46 68.19
CA GLU A 183 -18.08 43.82 67.81
C GLU A 183 -17.86 44.59 69.10
N VAL A 184 -16.61 45.02 69.30
CA VAL A 184 -16.26 46.03 70.29
C VAL A 184 -17.03 47.24 69.81
N ARG A 185 -18.26 47.35 70.34
CA ARG A 185 -19.07 48.54 70.30
C ARG A 185 -18.11 49.65 70.70
N ARG A 186 -17.67 50.45 69.72
CA ARG A 186 -16.82 51.62 69.97
C ARG A 186 -17.63 52.48 70.92
N GLU A 187 -17.34 52.37 72.20
CA GLU A 187 -17.79 53.31 73.20
C GLU A 187 -17.29 54.67 72.69
N PRO A 188 -18.17 55.67 72.52
CA PRO A 188 -17.75 57.00 72.10
C PRO A 188 -16.62 57.43 73.05
N ALA A 189 -15.54 57.95 72.47
CA ALA A 189 -14.36 58.40 73.22
C ALA A 189 -14.82 59.06 74.52
N ALA A 190 -14.47 58.45 75.65
CA ALA A 190 -14.84 58.98 76.95
C ALA A 190 -14.44 60.47 76.96
N PRO A 191 -15.33 61.39 77.38
CA PRO A 191 -14.97 62.79 77.48
C PRO A 191 -13.65 62.90 78.24
N PRO A 192 -12.75 63.83 77.87
CA PRO A 192 -11.49 64.00 78.60
C PRO A 192 -11.84 64.08 80.07
N VAL A 193 -11.34 63.11 80.83
CA VAL A 193 -11.54 63.07 82.27
C VAL A 193 -11.07 64.43 82.76
N PRO A 194 -11.94 65.24 83.39
CA PRO A 194 -11.50 66.54 83.91
C PRO A 194 -10.26 66.27 84.72
N ASP A 195 -9.25 67.13 84.59
CA ASP A 195 -8.02 67.09 85.38
C ASP A 195 -8.43 67.25 86.84
N SER A 196 -8.85 66.13 87.43
CA SER A 196 -9.37 66.06 88.77
C SER A 196 -8.13 66.16 89.62
N GLY A 197 -7.78 67.40 89.96
CA GLY A 197 -6.85 67.70 91.03
C GLY A 197 -7.09 66.68 92.13
N SER A 198 -6.01 66.06 92.61
CA SER A 198 -6.07 64.82 93.38
C SER A 198 -7.23 64.88 94.35
N ALA A 199 -8.05 63.84 94.47
CA ALA A 199 -9.13 63.83 95.46
C ALA A 199 -8.60 64.18 96.87
N LEU A 200 -7.30 63.92 97.12
CA LEU A 200 -6.55 64.33 98.30
C LEU A 200 -6.37 65.85 98.45
N ASP A 201 -6.28 66.62 97.38
CA ASP A 201 -6.14 68.09 97.38
C ASP A 201 -7.41 68.80 97.85
N SER A 202 -8.56 68.13 97.73
CA SER A 202 -9.87 68.64 98.13
C SER A 202 -10.24 68.35 99.59
N VAL A 203 -9.44 67.57 100.33
CA VAL A 203 -9.74 67.16 101.71
C VAL A 203 -9.26 68.21 102.72
N GLU A 204 -10.19 68.92 103.37
CA GLU A 204 -9.89 69.75 104.55
C GLU A 204 -9.66 68.86 105.78
N VAL A 205 -8.46 68.95 106.37
CA VAL A 205 -8.07 68.12 107.53
C VAL A 205 -7.64 68.97 108.71
N ALA A 206 -7.92 68.48 109.92
CA ALA A 206 -7.56 69.15 111.16
C ALA A 206 -6.02 69.37 111.26
N PRO A 207 -5.53 70.42 111.94
CA PRO A 207 -4.10 70.77 111.99
C PRO A 207 -3.17 69.61 112.41
N ARG A 208 -3.64 68.74 113.31
CA ARG A 208 -2.89 67.56 113.78
C ARG A 208 -2.72 66.46 112.72
N GLN A 209 -3.54 66.46 111.67
CA GLN A 209 -3.54 65.46 110.60
C GLN A 209 -2.82 65.94 109.32
N ARG A 210 -2.43 67.22 109.23
CA ARG A 210 -1.75 67.79 108.06
C ARG A 210 -0.43 67.10 107.72
N ASN A 211 0.38 66.75 108.74
CA ASN A 211 1.65 66.04 108.54
C ASN A 211 1.43 64.59 108.05
N ALA A 212 0.39 63.92 108.53
CA ALA A 212 0.05 62.57 108.09
C ALA A 212 -0.49 62.58 106.65
N LEU A 213 -1.31 63.57 106.31
CA LEU A 213 -1.79 63.79 104.94
C LEU A 213 -0.64 64.10 103.98
N ALA A 214 0.31 64.96 104.36
CA ALA A 214 1.47 65.28 103.53
C ALA A 214 2.31 64.04 103.21
N ARG A 215 2.60 63.21 104.23
CA ARG A 215 3.30 61.92 104.04
C ARG A 215 2.51 60.94 103.19
N LEU A 216 1.18 60.88 103.36
CA LEU A 216 0.32 60.03 102.54
C LEU A 216 0.30 60.49 101.08
N ARG A 217 0.26 61.80 100.81
CA ARG A 217 0.35 62.37 99.46
C ARG A 217 1.68 62.04 98.79
N GLU A 218 2.79 62.21 99.50
CA GLU A 218 4.12 61.85 99.02
C GLU A 218 4.21 60.35 98.69
N HIS A 219 3.67 59.50 99.58
CA HIS A 219 3.62 58.05 99.38
C HIS A 219 2.76 57.64 98.18
N VAL A 220 1.56 58.23 98.04
CA VAL A 220 0.67 57.99 96.89
C VAL A 220 1.34 58.46 95.59
N ALA A 221 1.99 59.62 95.58
CA ALA A 221 2.73 60.11 94.42
C ALA A 221 3.88 59.17 94.01
N ALA A 222 4.64 58.65 94.99
CA ALA A 222 5.67 57.65 94.74
C ALA A 222 5.07 56.37 94.13
N LYS A 223 3.96 55.86 94.67
CA LYS A 223 3.28 54.66 94.14
C LYS A 223 2.67 54.87 92.76
N LYS A 224 2.13 56.06 92.45
CA LYS A 224 1.72 56.41 91.09
C LYS A 224 2.91 56.40 90.12
N GLY A 225 4.07 56.86 90.56
CA GLY A 225 5.32 56.77 89.80
C GLY A 225 5.74 55.32 89.52
N GLU A 226 5.67 54.44 90.53
CA GLU A 226 5.95 53.01 90.38
C GLU A 226 5.01 52.34 89.37
N ILE A 227 3.69 52.59 89.47
CA ILE A 227 2.70 52.05 88.50
C ILE A 227 2.95 52.57 87.09
N THR A 228 3.30 53.86 86.94
CA THR A 228 3.60 54.45 85.63
C THR A 228 4.85 53.84 85.00
N ALA A 229 5.90 53.61 85.80
CA ALA A 229 7.11 52.94 85.36
C ALA A 229 6.84 51.47 84.98
N ALA A 230 6.04 50.75 85.78
CA ALA A 230 5.62 49.38 85.49
C ALA A 230 4.79 49.30 84.19
N LEU A 231 3.89 50.26 83.95
CA LEU A 231 3.12 50.35 82.71
C LEU A 231 4.02 50.58 81.49
N ALA A 232 5.01 51.48 81.61
CA ALA A 232 5.97 51.72 80.53
C ALA A 232 6.80 50.45 80.22
N ALA A 233 7.26 49.75 81.25
CA ALA A 233 7.98 48.48 81.10
C ALA A 233 7.11 47.39 80.46
N ALA A 234 5.85 47.26 80.88
CA ALA A 234 4.89 46.31 80.29
C ALA A 234 4.64 46.63 78.81
N ARG A 235 4.42 47.90 78.44
CA ARG A 235 4.25 48.32 77.04
C ARG A 235 5.48 48.00 76.19
N GLN A 236 6.68 48.23 76.72
CA GLN A 236 7.92 47.90 76.03
C GLN A 236 8.08 46.39 75.83
N ALA A 237 7.78 45.58 76.85
CA ALA A 237 7.82 44.12 76.76
C ALA A 237 6.84 43.58 75.71
N VAL A 238 5.59 44.08 75.71
CA VAL A 238 4.58 43.76 74.69
C VAL A 238 5.09 44.11 73.30
N ALA A 239 5.61 45.32 73.10
CA ALA A 239 6.15 45.75 71.80
C ALA A 239 7.29 44.85 71.30
N THR A 240 8.24 44.48 72.17
CA THR A 240 9.33 43.55 71.81
C THR A 240 8.79 42.18 71.41
N ARG A 241 7.81 41.63 72.13
CA ARG A 241 7.20 40.33 71.79
C ARG A 241 6.43 40.36 70.49
N VAL A 242 5.69 41.43 70.24
CA VAL A 242 4.92 41.59 69.00
C VAL A 242 5.85 41.67 67.79
N VAL A 243 6.97 42.38 67.88
CA VAL A 243 7.99 42.41 66.81
C VAL A 243 8.52 41.00 66.55
N ALA A 244 8.92 40.26 67.58
CA ALA A 244 9.39 38.87 67.44
C ALA A 244 8.29 37.94 66.87
N GLY A 245 7.03 38.14 67.24
CA GLY A 245 5.88 37.41 66.72
C GLY A 245 5.65 37.68 65.22
N ARG A 246 5.73 38.94 64.77
CA ARG A 246 5.65 39.32 63.35
C ARG A 246 6.79 38.71 62.55
N GLU A 247 8.02 38.76 63.05
CA GLU A 247 9.18 38.13 62.41
C GLU A 247 9.01 36.61 62.30
N SER A 248 8.56 35.95 63.36
CA SER A 248 8.29 34.51 63.37
C SER A 248 7.20 34.13 62.36
N ALA A 249 6.10 34.89 62.30
CA ALA A 249 5.06 34.67 61.30
C ALA A 249 5.58 34.84 59.87
N ALA A 250 6.41 35.86 59.61
CA ALA A 250 7.03 36.07 58.30
C ALA A 250 7.96 34.92 57.91
N GLN A 251 8.77 34.40 58.85
CA GLN A 251 9.66 33.26 58.63
C GLN A 251 8.88 31.98 58.31
N GLU A 252 7.79 31.69 59.04
CA GLU A 252 6.95 30.52 58.79
C GLU A 252 6.30 30.55 57.39
N VAL A 253 5.80 31.72 56.97
CA VAL A 253 5.21 31.89 55.63
C VAL A 253 6.27 31.78 54.53
N ALA A 254 7.48 32.30 54.75
CA ALA A 254 8.59 32.14 53.81
C ALA A 254 9.03 30.68 53.67
N ALA A 255 9.10 29.95 54.79
CA ALA A 255 9.43 28.52 54.80
C ALA A 255 8.35 27.69 54.08
N LEU A 256 7.07 27.97 54.35
CA LEU A 256 5.92 27.37 53.66
C LEU A 256 5.99 27.61 52.15
N THR A 257 6.21 28.87 51.74
CA THR A 257 6.35 29.26 50.33
C THR A 257 7.47 28.48 49.63
N THR A 258 8.61 28.31 50.31
CA THR A 258 9.76 27.55 49.79
C THR A 258 9.42 26.07 49.60
N ARG A 259 8.77 25.43 50.59
CA ARG A 259 8.35 24.02 50.50
C ARG A 259 7.31 23.80 49.40
N LEU A 260 6.33 24.69 49.28
CA LEU A 260 5.33 24.64 48.22
C LEU A 260 5.97 24.76 46.83
N ASN A 261 6.91 25.69 46.63
CA ASN A 261 7.63 25.81 45.36
C ASN A 261 8.38 24.52 44.99
N ALA A 262 9.09 23.92 45.95
CA ALA A 262 9.82 22.68 45.72
C ALA A 262 8.89 21.50 45.34
N GLU A 263 7.71 21.40 45.96
CA GLU A 263 6.69 20.39 45.63
C GLU A 263 6.19 20.56 44.18
N PHE A 264 5.88 21.79 43.76
CA PHE A 264 5.45 22.06 42.38
C PHE A 264 6.57 21.81 41.35
N ASP A 265 7.81 22.21 41.66
CA ASP A 265 8.95 21.98 40.77
C ASP A 265 9.22 20.47 40.59
N ALA A 266 9.12 19.69 41.67
CA ALA A 266 9.19 18.23 41.62
C ALA A 266 8.02 17.63 40.80
N ALA A 267 6.81 18.19 40.95
CA ALA A 267 5.64 17.74 40.22
C ALA A 267 5.79 17.95 38.71
N GLU A 268 6.23 19.15 38.28
CA GLU A 268 6.53 19.48 36.88
C GLU A 268 7.61 18.55 36.31
N ALA A 269 8.70 18.32 37.03
CA ALA A 269 9.77 17.42 36.60
C ALA A 269 9.27 15.98 36.42
N GLY A 270 8.38 15.51 37.29
CA GLY A 270 7.73 14.21 37.19
C GLY A 270 6.85 14.07 35.94
N VAL A 271 6.09 15.10 35.58
CA VAL A 271 5.28 15.14 34.35
C VAL A 271 6.18 15.04 33.12
N ARG A 272 7.24 15.85 33.03
CA ARG A 272 8.17 15.83 31.88
C ARG A 272 8.86 14.49 31.71
N THR A 273 9.36 13.92 32.81
CA THR A 273 10.02 12.60 32.81
C THR A 273 9.08 11.53 32.28
N HIS A 274 7.85 11.48 32.78
CA HIS A 274 6.88 10.47 32.36
C HIS A 274 6.50 10.60 30.87
N ILE A 275 6.29 11.82 30.37
CA ILE A 275 5.99 12.05 28.95
C ILE A 275 7.18 11.66 28.05
N ALA A 276 8.41 11.93 28.48
CA ALA A 276 9.60 11.53 27.75
C ALA A 276 9.74 9.99 27.65
N GLU A 277 9.44 9.27 28.74
CA GLU A 277 9.38 7.80 28.76
C GLU A 277 8.33 7.28 27.77
N GLN A 278 7.09 7.79 27.84
CA GLN A 278 6.01 7.36 26.94
C GLN A 278 6.31 7.66 25.47
N THR A 279 6.92 8.82 25.20
CA THR A 279 7.39 9.19 23.86
C THR A 279 8.43 8.18 23.33
N THR A 280 9.33 7.71 24.20
CA THR A 280 10.33 6.69 23.85
C THR A 280 9.66 5.34 23.56
N THR A 281 8.68 4.92 24.38
CA THR A 281 7.90 3.70 24.15
C THR A 281 7.13 3.75 22.82
N VAL A 282 6.47 4.87 22.52
CA VAL A 282 5.77 5.09 21.24
C VAL A 282 6.73 4.95 20.06
N ARG A 283 7.88 5.63 20.10
CA ARG A 283 8.89 5.55 19.03
C ARG A 283 9.43 4.14 18.83
N ALA A 284 9.67 3.41 19.93
CA ALA A 284 10.15 2.02 19.88
C ALA A 284 9.10 1.08 19.24
N ALA A 285 7.82 1.21 19.62
CA ALA A 285 6.74 0.41 19.04
C ALA A 285 6.60 0.64 17.52
N ILE A 286 6.67 1.89 17.07
CA ILE A 286 6.63 2.23 15.64
C ILE A 286 7.85 1.70 14.89
N ALA A 287 9.05 1.80 15.47
CA ALA A 287 10.26 1.25 14.85
C ALA A 287 10.14 -0.27 14.68
N ALA A 288 9.66 -0.98 15.70
CA ALA A 288 9.39 -2.42 15.64
C ALA A 288 8.36 -2.76 14.54
N GLY A 289 7.23 -2.02 14.49
CA GLY A 289 6.21 -2.22 13.46
C GLY A 289 6.72 -1.99 12.03
N ARG A 290 7.60 -0.99 11.83
CA ARG A 290 8.25 -0.76 10.52
C ARG A 290 9.15 -1.93 10.12
N THR A 291 9.95 -2.44 11.05
CA THR A 291 10.80 -3.62 10.82
C THR A 291 9.97 -4.85 10.49
N GLU A 292 8.86 -5.09 11.20
CA GLU A 292 7.96 -6.22 10.93
C GLU A 292 7.29 -6.09 9.56
N ALA A 293 6.79 -4.91 9.19
CA ALA A 293 6.21 -4.67 7.87
C ALA A 293 7.24 -4.85 6.74
N ALA A 294 8.49 -4.42 6.94
CA ALA A 294 9.57 -4.64 5.99
C ALA A 294 9.89 -6.14 5.81
N ALA A 295 9.92 -6.89 6.92
CA ALA A 295 10.18 -8.32 6.89
C ALA A 295 9.07 -9.08 6.17
N ALA A 296 7.80 -8.78 6.48
CA ALA A 296 6.65 -9.42 5.85
C ALA A 296 6.59 -9.18 4.33
N THR A 297 6.87 -7.95 3.88
CA THR A 297 6.88 -7.64 2.44
C THR A 297 8.08 -8.25 1.71
N THR A 298 9.23 -8.33 2.36
CA THR A 298 10.42 -9.03 1.83
C THR A 298 10.16 -10.53 1.67
N GLU A 299 9.53 -11.16 2.66
CA GLU A 299 9.13 -12.58 2.62
C GLU A 299 8.21 -12.86 1.42
N GLN A 300 7.13 -12.08 1.26
CA GLN A 300 6.19 -12.27 0.15
C GLN A 300 6.80 -11.95 -1.22
N SER A 301 7.66 -10.92 -1.31
CA SER A 301 8.41 -10.64 -2.55
C SER A 301 9.34 -11.79 -2.93
N THR A 302 9.99 -12.42 -1.95
CA THR A 302 10.90 -13.55 -2.19
C THR A 302 10.12 -14.78 -2.63
N ARG A 303 9.00 -15.08 -1.96
CA ARG A 303 8.08 -16.16 -2.32
C ARG A 303 7.60 -16.03 -3.77
N LEU A 304 7.13 -14.84 -4.16
CA LEU A 304 6.71 -14.55 -5.53
C LEU A 304 7.82 -14.78 -6.55
N GLY A 305 9.07 -14.44 -6.19
CA GLY A 305 10.26 -14.69 -7.02
C GLY A 305 10.51 -16.18 -7.25
N VAL A 306 10.51 -16.97 -6.18
CA VAL A 306 10.79 -18.41 -6.23
C VAL A 306 9.69 -19.17 -6.97
N GLU A 307 8.42 -18.96 -6.58
CA GLU A 307 7.29 -19.69 -7.18
C GLU A 307 7.03 -19.24 -8.62
N GLY A 308 7.13 -17.94 -8.93
CA GLY A 308 6.99 -17.44 -10.30
C GLY A 308 8.02 -18.03 -11.26
N HIS A 309 9.29 -18.13 -10.83
CA HIS A 309 10.34 -18.77 -11.63
C HIS A 309 10.11 -20.28 -11.81
N ALA A 310 9.54 -20.95 -10.81
CA ALA A 310 9.16 -22.36 -10.91
C ALA A 310 8.08 -22.56 -11.99
N HIS A 311 7.07 -21.68 -12.08
CA HIS A 311 6.07 -21.72 -13.15
C HIS A 311 6.68 -21.52 -14.54
N ALA A 312 7.57 -20.54 -14.73
CA ALA A 312 8.26 -20.33 -16.01
C ALA A 312 9.09 -21.56 -16.42
N THR A 313 9.77 -22.19 -15.45
CA THR A 313 10.56 -23.41 -15.66
C THR A 313 9.69 -24.59 -16.07
N ALA A 314 8.54 -24.77 -15.41
CA ALA A 314 7.59 -25.83 -15.75
C ALA A 314 7.06 -25.70 -17.19
N VAL A 315 6.74 -24.48 -17.64
CA VAL A 315 6.30 -24.21 -19.02
C VAL A 315 7.38 -24.57 -20.03
N ARG A 316 8.64 -24.19 -19.78
CA ARG A 316 9.78 -24.54 -20.67
C ARG A 316 10.02 -26.04 -20.72
N ALA A 317 9.93 -26.73 -19.58
CA ALA A 317 10.12 -28.17 -19.51
C ALA A 317 9.04 -28.92 -20.32
N ALA A 318 7.77 -28.54 -20.15
CA ALA A 318 6.65 -29.12 -20.91
C ALA A 318 6.80 -28.86 -22.42
N GLY A 319 7.18 -27.65 -22.83
CA GLY A 319 7.46 -27.32 -24.23
C GLY A 319 8.57 -28.17 -24.83
N THR A 320 9.68 -28.34 -24.10
CA THR A 320 10.82 -29.15 -24.53
C THR A 320 10.45 -30.62 -24.67
N GLU A 321 9.72 -31.16 -23.70
CA GLU A 321 9.22 -32.54 -23.72
C GLU A 321 8.34 -32.79 -24.95
N LYS A 322 7.30 -31.96 -25.17
CA LYS A 322 6.37 -32.14 -26.30
C LYS A 322 7.00 -31.85 -27.66
N ALA A 323 7.91 -30.87 -27.76
CA ALA A 323 8.68 -30.64 -28.97
C ALA A 323 9.55 -31.86 -29.32
N THR A 324 10.18 -32.49 -28.31
CA THR A 324 10.99 -33.71 -28.50
C THR A 324 10.14 -34.89 -28.94
N ALA A 325 9.01 -35.12 -28.27
CA ALA A 325 8.06 -36.17 -28.63
C ALA A 325 7.52 -36.00 -30.06
N THR A 326 7.24 -34.77 -30.48
CA THR A 326 6.77 -34.47 -31.85
C THR A 326 7.84 -34.82 -32.90
N ARG A 327 9.12 -34.50 -32.65
CA ARG A 327 10.22 -34.86 -33.55
C ARG A 327 10.42 -36.38 -33.62
N GLU A 328 10.30 -37.07 -32.49
CA GLU A 328 10.39 -38.53 -32.45
C GLU A 328 9.26 -39.20 -33.24
N LEU A 329 8.02 -38.71 -33.10
CA LEU A 329 6.90 -39.15 -33.93
C LEU A 329 7.18 -38.97 -35.43
N GLY A 330 7.69 -37.80 -35.83
CA GLY A 330 8.07 -37.54 -37.22
C GLY A 330 9.11 -38.53 -37.76
N ARG A 331 10.09 -38.93 -36.93
CA ARG A 331 11.07 -39.97 -37.32
C ARG A 331 10.42 -41.34 -37.45
N THR A 332 9.55 -41.71 -36.52
CA THR A 332 8.83 -43.00 -36.55
C THR A 332 7.92 -43.12 -37.77
N GLU A 333 7.12 -42.09 -38.07
CA GLU A 333 6.23 -42.09 -39.25
C GLU A 333 7.01 -41.99 -40.56
N ALA A 334 8.14 -41.26 -40.58
CA ALA A 334 9.04 -41.26 -41.73
C ALA A 334 9.65 -42.64 -42.01
N GLN A 335 10.02 -43.37 -40.95
CA GLN A 335 10.52 -44.74 -41.08
C GLN A 335 9.42 -45.68 -41.57
N ARG A 336 8.22 -45.60 -41.00
CA ARG A 336 7.03 -46.36 -41.48
C ARG A 336 6.74 -46.10 -42.96
N ALA A 337 6.82 -44.85 -43.40
CA ALA A 337 6.62 -44.48 -44.80
C ALA A 337 7.63 -45.17 -45.72
N ARG A 338 8.92 -45.18 -45.35
CA ARG A 338 10.00 -45.85 -46.09
C ARG A 338 9.81 -47.36 -46.15
N ASP A 339 9.53 -47.98 -45.00
CA ASP A 339 9.38 -49.43 -44.90
C ASP A 339 8.18 -49.92 -45.71
N THR A 340 7.05 -49.21 -45.61
CA THR A 340 5.82 -49.55 -46.35
C THR A 340 5.99 -49.37 -47.86
N ALA A 341 6.58 -48.25 -48.30
CA ALA A 341 6.81 -48.00 -49.72
C ALA A 341 7.81 -49.00 -50.33
N THR A 342 8.86 -49.38 -49.56
CA THR A 342 9.80 -50.44 -49.97
C THR A 342 9.11 -51.79 -50.08
N GLY A 343 8.20 -52.11 -49.15
CA GLY A 343 7.35 -53.29 -49.22
C GLY A 343 6.48 -53.30 -50.47
N HIS A 344 5.79 -52.19 -50.78
CA HIS A 344 4.97 -52.06 -52.00
C HIS A 344 5.80 -52.19 -53.28
N ALA A 345 6.97 -51.56 -53.34
CA ALA A 345 7.87 -51.68 -54.50
C ALA A 345 8.36 -53.12 -54.70
N THR A 346 8.69 -53.82 -53.61
CA THR A 346 9.08 -55.23 -53.66
C THR A 346 7.92 -56.11 -54.13
N ASP A 347 6.68 -55.82 -53.71
CA ASP A 347 5.50 -56.54 -54.19
C ASP A 347 5.23 -56.28 -55.68
N ALA A 348 5.35 -55.03 -56.13
CA ALA A 348 5.18 -54.68 -57.54
C ALA A 348 6.15 -55.43 -58.44
N ASP A 349 7.44 -55.45 -58.08
CA ASP A 349 8.48 -56.14 -58.84
C ASP A 349 8.26 -57.67 -58.84
N ARG A 350 7.83 -58.23 -57.69
CA ARG A 350 7.45 -59.65 -57.58
C ARG A 350 6.26 -60.01 -58.47
N ARG A 351 5.19 -59.20 -58.48
CA ARG A 351 4.02 -59.42 -59.35
C ARG A 351 4.38 -59.31 -60.82
N GLY A 352 5.18 -58.32 -61.20
CA GLY A 352 5.70 -58.18 -62.57
C GLY A 352 6.51 -59.39 -63.02
N ARG A 353 7.47 -59.84 -62.20
CA ARG A 353 8.28 -61.05 -62.48
C ARG A 353 7.43 -62.32 -62.51
N GLY A 354 6.52 -62.49 -61.57
CA GLY A 354 5.60 -63.63 -61.50
C GLY A 354 4.69 -63.72 -62.72
N ARG A 355 4.09 -62.59 -63.13
CA ARG A 355 3.24 -62.53 -64.33
C ARG A 355 4.03 -62.81 -65.60
N ALA A 356 5.20 -62.21 -65.76
CA ALA A 356 6.06 -62.45 -66.91
C ALA A 356 6.49 -63.92 -67.04
N GLY A 357 6.77 -64.60 -65.92
CA GLY A 357 7.11 -66.03 -65.91
C GLY A 357 5.93 -66.97 -66.22
N ALA A 358 4.69 -66.46 -66.13
CA ALA A 358 3.48 -67.22 -66.45
C ALA A 358 3.06 -67.09 -67.93
N ILE A 359 3.71 -66.22 -68.72
CA ILE A 359 3.40 -66.04 -70.14
C ILE A 359 3.99 -67.22 -70.93
N THR A 360 3.13 -67.93 -71.64
CA THR A 360 3.52 -68.97 -72.58
C THR A 360 2.93 -68.64 -73.95
N ASP A 361 3.74 -68.76 -75.00
CA ASP A 361 3.34 -68.55 -76.38
C ASP A 361 4.02 -69.59 -77.28
N ALA A 362 3.42 -69.91 -78.42
CA ALA A 362 3.99 -70.85 -79.38
C ALA A 362 5.20 -70.24 -80.12
N ASP A 363 5.23 -68.91 -80.20
CA ASP A 363 6.32 -68.11 -80.76
C ASP A 363 7.21 -67.58 -79.61
N PRO A 364 8.44 -68.11 -79.45
CA PRO A 364 9.29 -67.77 -78.30
C PRO A 364 9.68 -66.29 -78.28
N ASP A 365 9.86 -65.66 -79.44
CA ASP A 365 10.24 -64.25 -79.53
C ASP A 365 9.07 -63.34 -79.10
N ARG A 366 7.84 -63.76 -79.40
CA ARG A 366 6.61 -63.09 -78.94
C ARG A 366 6.40 -63.26 -77.45
N ALA A 367 6.62 -64.47 -76.91
CA ALA A 367 6.58 -64.72 -75.47
C ALA A 367 7.59 -63.84 -74.74
N ASP A 368 8.82 -63.74 -75.26
CA ASP A 368 9.89 -62.94 -74.67
C ASP A 368 9.59 -61.43 -74.72
N ALA A 369 9.05 -60.93 -75.84
CA ALA A 369 8.63 -59.53 -75.96
C ALA A 369 7.52 -59.17 -74.95
N ARG A 370 6.51 -60.03 -74.81
CA ARG A 370 5.42 -59.85 -73.82
C ARG A 370 5.95 -59.93 -72.38
N ALA A 371 6.79 -60.92 -72.08
CA ALA A 371 7.42 -61.07 -70.77
C ALA A 371 8.33 -59.88 -70.42
N GLN A 372 9.07 -59.34 -71.38
CA GLN A 372 9.91 -58.16 -71.19
C GLN A 372 9.09 -56.90 -70.92
N ALA A 373 7.99 -56.68 -71.65
CA ALA A 373 7.10 -55.54 -71.42
C ALA A 373 6.44 -55.61 -70.02
N VAL A 374 5.97 -56.78 -69.60
CA VAL A 374 5.39 -56.98 -68.26
C VAL A 374 6.44 -56.78 -67.17
N ARG A 375 7.68 -57.27 -67.35
CA ARG A 375 8.79 -56.98 -66.44
C ARG A 375 9.07 -55.48 -66.36
N GLN A 376 9.15 -54.79 -67.50
CA GLN A 376 9.41 -53.34 -67.54
C GLN A 376 8.34 -52.55 -66.78
N VAL A 377 7.05 -52.87 -66.95
CA VAL A 377 5.97 -52.19 -66.20
C VAL A 377 6.03 -52.51 -64.71
N GLY A 378 6.30 -53.76 -64.33
CA GLY A 378 6.49 -54.13 -62.92
C GLY A 378 7.66 -53.41 -62.25
N THR A 379 8.81 -53.35 -62.93
CA THR A 379 10.00 -52.65 -62.43
C THR A 379 9.82 -51.13 -62.43
N ALA A 380 9.20 -50.56 -63.47
CA ALA A 380 8.89 -49.13 -63.52
C ALA A 380 7.94 -48.72 -62.40
N GLN A 381 6.89 -49.52 -62.11
CA GLN A 381 6.00 -49.26 -60.98
C GLN A 381 6.74 -49.40 -59.64
N ALA A 382 7.62 -50.39 -59.51
CA ALA A 382 8.44 -50.54 -58.32
C ALA A 382 9.38 -49.33 -58.11
N ASP A 383 9.97 -48.80 -59.18
CA ASP A 383 10.81 -47.61 -59.13
C ASP A 383 10.00 -46.35 -58.81
N GLU A 384 8.80 -46.19 -59.37
CA GLU A 384 7.88 -45.11 -59.02
C GLU A 384 7.51 -45.17 -57.52
N LEU A 385 7.15 -46.36 -57.01
CA LEU A 385 6.84 -46.56 -55.59
C LEU A 385 8.04 -46.27 -54.69
N ARG A 386 9.27 -46.59 -55.12
CA ARG A 386 10.51 -46.21 -54.41
C ARG A 386 10.73 -44.69 -54.43
N GLN A 387 10.36 -44.01 -55.51
CA GLN A 387 10.48 -42.54 -55.62
C GLN A 387 9.46 -41.78 -54.77
N VAL A 388 8.33 -42.41 -54.40
CA VAL A 388 7.31 -41.79 -53.51
C VAL A 388 7.67 -41.92 -52.02
N ALA A 389 8.55 -42.85 -51.63
CA ALA A 389 8.96 -43.02 -50.24
C ALA A 389 9.67 -41.80 -49.63
N PRO A 390 10.64 -41.15 -50.33
CA PRO A 390 11.31 -39.96 -49.80
C PRO A 390 10.38 -38.77 -49.56
N PRO A 391 9.45 -38.39 -50.47
CA PRO A 391 8.47 -37.32 -50.22
C PRO A 391 7.61 -37.53 -48.97
N ALA A 392 7.04 -38.73 -48.76
CA ALA A 392 6.20 -39.01 -47.58
C ALA A 392 7.01 -38.97 -46.28
N ALA A 393 8.23 -39.54 -46.30
CA ALA A 393 9.14 -39.46 -45.16
C ALA A 393 9.61 -38.03 -44.87
N GLN A 394 9.86 -37.24 -45.93
CA GLN A 394 10.25 -35.84 -45.82
C GLN A 394 9.09 -34.98 -45.31
N PHE A 395 7.85 -35.26 -45.73
CA PHE A 395 6.65 -34.62 -45.18
C PHE A 395 6.57 -34.81 -43.66
N ALA A 396 6.67 -36.05 -43.18
CA ALA A 396 6.61 -36.35 -41.75
C ALA A 396 7.69 -35.62 -40.94
N LEU A 397 8.94 -35.59 -41.43
CA LEU A 397 10.04 -34.89 -40.77
C LEU A 397 9.89 -33.37 -40.80
N THR A 398 9.52 -32.80 -41.94
CA THR A 398 9.33 -31.35 -42.11
C THR A 398 8.20 -30.86 -41.22
N GLU A 399 7.06 -31.54 -41.23
CA GLU A 399 5.90 -31.13 -40.46
C GLU A 399 6.12 -31.31 -38.96
N ALA A 400 6.74 -32.41 -38.53
CA ALA A 400 7.14 -32.60 -37.14
C ALA A 400 8.10 -31.51 -36.64
N ASN A 401 9.09 -31.13 -37.45
CA ASN A 401 10.02 -30.06 -37.09
C ASN A 401 9.34 -28.69 -37.02
N ARG A 402 8.47 -28.37 -37.99
CA ARG A 402 7.69 -27.12 -38.00
C ARG A 402 6.86 -26.98 -36.73
N ILE A 403 6.16 -28.04 -36.34
CA ILE A 403 5.30 -28.03 -35.15
C ILE A 403 6.12 -28.01 -33.87
N ALA A 404 7.20 -28.81 -33.79
CA ALA A 404 8.09 -28.79 -32.63
C ALA A 404 8.72 -27.41 -32.39
N THR A 405 9.09 -26.69 -33.46
CA THR A 405 9.57 -25.31 -33.37
C THR A 405 8.47 -24.37 -32.85
N GLY A 406 7.24 -24.47 -33.38
CA GLY A 406 6.10 -23.67 -32.90
C GLY A 406 5.79 -23.89 -31.42
N ILE A 407 5.83 -25.13 -30.93
CA ILE A 407 5.69 -25.46 -29.50
C ILE A 407 6.80 -24.79 -28.68
N GLY A 408 8.05 -24.86 -29.15
CA GLY A 408 9.20 -24.21 -28.51
C GLY A 408 9.03 -22.69 -28.40
N GLU A 409 8.70 -22.03 -29.51
CA GLU A 409 8.49 -20.58 -29.55
C GLU A 409 7.36 -20.13 -28.63
N GLN A 410 6.21 -20.82 -28.65
CA GLN A 410 5.07 -20.49 -27.79
C GLN A 410 5.42 -20.62 -26.30
N THR A 411 6.06 -21.72 -25.90
CA THR A 411 6.42 -21.94 -24.49
C THR A 411 7.53 -21.01 -24.02
N THR A 412 8.52 -20.69 -24.86
CA THR A 412 9.54 -19.68 -24.55
C THR A 412 8.91 -18.30 -24.37
N LYS A 413 7.95 -17.91 -25.22
CA LYS A 413 7.24 -16.65 -25.10
C LYS A 413 6.47 -16.54 -23.79
N VAL A 414 5.66 -17.54 -23.45
CA VAL A 414 4.89 -17.54 -22.19
C VAL A 414 5.82 -17.55 -20.98
N ALA A 415 6.89 -18.35 -20.99
CA ALA A 415 7.85 -18.36 -19.88
C ALA A 415 8.54 -17.00 -19.70
N ALA A 416 8.82 -16.28 -20.79
CA ALA A 416 9.36 -14.92 -20.73
C ALA A 416 8.33 -13.91 -20.18
N GLU A 417 7.06 -14.04 -20.54
CA GLU A 417 5.98 -13.22 -19.98
C GLU A 417 5.79 -13.47 -18.46
N VAL A 418 5.87 -14.73 -18.01
CA VAL A 418 5.87 -15.09 -16.58
C VAL A 418 7.06 -14.48 -15.85
N ASP A 419 8.28 -14.65 -16.39
CA ASP A 419 9.50 -14.07 -15.79
C ASP A 419 9.46 -12.53 -15.75
N ALA A 420 8.81 -11.87 -16.71
CA ALA A 420 8.63 -10.42 -16.72
C ALA A 420 7.56 -9.93 -15.73
N ALA A 421 6.52 -10.73 -15.45
CA ALA A 421 5.46 -10.38 -14.51
C ALA A 421 5.94 -10.43 -13.04
N VAL A 422 6.89 -11.31 -12.72
CA VAL A 422 7.41 -11.51 -11.36
C VAL A 422 8.01 -10.23 -10.76
N PRO A 423 8.94 -9.51 -11.41
CA PRO A 423 9.49 -8.25 -10.90
C PRO A 423 8.42 -7.16 -10.66
N ALA A 424 7.44 -7.04 -11.55
CA ALA A 424 6.34 -6.08 -11.41
C ALA A 424 5.47 -6.40 -10.18
N GLY A 425 5.19 -7.69 -9.96
CA GLY A 425 4.50 -8.14 -8.77
C GLY A 425 5.29 -7.92 -7.48
N GLN A 426 6.61 -8.15 -7.51
CA GLN A 426 7.49 -7.86 -6.38
C GLN A 426 7.51 -6.37 -6.06
N HIS A 427 7.52 -5.50 -7.08
CA HIS A 427 7.41 -4.05 -6.90
C HIS A 427 6.11 -3.68 -6.17
N THR A 428 4.98 -4.23 -6.62
CA THR A 428 3.67 -4.00 -5.99
C THR A 428 3.66 -4.41 -4.50
N VAL A 429 4.27 -5.56 -4.17
CA VAL A 429 4.39 -6.01 -2.77
C VAL A 429 5.28 -5.06 -1.94
N ARG A 430 6.37 -4.54 -2.51
CA ARG A 430 7.23 -3.55 -1.85
C ARG A 430 6.52 -2.21 -1.65
N ASP A 431 5.72 -1.76 -2.60
CA ASP A 431 4.94 -0.52 -2.51
C ASP A 431 3.92 -0.59 -1.37
N ILE A 432 3.27 -1.74 -1.18
CA ILE A 432 2.40 -1.99 -0.02
C ILE A 432 3.20 -1.83 1.28
N GLY A 433 4.42 -2.37 1.34
CA GLY A 433 5.30 -2.23 2.50
C GLY A 433 5.70 -0.78 2.77
N ALA A 434 6.05 -0.03 1.73
CA ALA A 434 6.39 1.39 1.84
C ALA A 434 5.20 2.22 2.34
N ALA A 435 4.00 1.99 1.80
CA ALA A 435 2.78 2.68 2.24
C ALA A 435 2.46 2.41 3.72
N VAL A 436 2.67 1.18 4.20
CA VAL A 436 2.50 0.84 5.63
C VAL A 436 3.54 1.57 6.49
N GLN A 437 4.81 1.62 6.07
CA GLN A 437 5.87 2.32 6.79
C GLN A 437 5.65 3.83 6.88
N GLU A 438 5.12 4.44 5.81
CA GLU A 438 4.71 5.84 5.74
C GLU A 438 3.51 6.11 6.67
N GLY A 439 2.50 5.25 6.63
CA GLY A 439 1.34 5.31 7.53
C GLY A 439 1.74 5.23 9.01
N LEU A 440 2.66 4.33 9.35
CA LEU A 440 3.24 4.24 10.70
C LEU A 440 4.03 5.50 11.08
N GLY A 441 4.71 6.13 10.11
CA GLY A 441 5.42 7.39 10.32
C GLY A 441 4.51 8.57 10.62
N THR A 442 3.41 8.67 9.88
CA THR A 442 2.39 9.71 10.10
C THR A 442 1.71 9.51 11.46
N GLY A 443 1.37 8.26 11.80
CA GLY A 443 0.84 7.91 13.12
C GLY A 443 1.80 8.25 14.27
N ALA A 444 3.11 8.09 14.05
CA ALA A 444 4.15 8.47 15.01
C ALA A 444 4.16 9.96 15.30
N ALA A 445 4.15 10.79 14.26
CA ALA A 445 4.15 12.24 14.41
C ALA A 445 2.93 12.71 15.22
N GLY A 446 1.74 12.23 14.86
CA GLY A 446 0.50 12.58 15.58
C GLY A 446 0.48 12.10 17.04
N ALA A 447 1.09 10.95 17.35
CA ALA A 447 1.19 10.45 18.71
C ALA A 447 2.14 11.29 19.58
N VAL A 448 3.29 11.67 19.03
CA VAL A 448 4.26 12.55 19.72
C VAL A 448 3.62 13.92 19.96
N GLU A 449 2.94 14.48 18.97
CA GLU A 449 2.20 15.74 19.11
C GLU A 449 1.13 15.67 20.21
N ALA A 450 0.36 14.57 20.27
CA ALA A 450 -0.62 14.36 21.32
C ALA A 450 0.01 14.28 22.73
N LEU A 451 1.16 13.61 22.87
CA LEU A 451 1.90 13.57 24.13
C LEU A 451 2.44 14.95 24.53
N THR A 452 2.96 15.73 23.57
CA THR A 452 3.40 17.12 23.80
C THR A 452 2.23 18.03 24.20
N ALA A 453 1.05 17.84 23.62
CA ALA A 453 -0.16 18.57 24.01
C ALA A 453 -0.60 18.23 25.45
N ILE A 454 -0.54 16.95 25.83
CA ILE A 454 -0.81 16.50 27.21
C ILE A 454 0.19 17.14 28.19
N GLU A 455 1.48 17.13 27.88
CA GLU A 455 2.52 17.76 28.69
C GLU A 455 2.26 19.25 28.88
N THR A 456 2.01 19.98 27.79
CA THR A 456 1.79 21.43 27.80
C THR A 456 0.60 21.79 28.68
N ARG A 457 -0.53 21.07 28.51
CA ARG A 457 -1.73 21.27 29.32
C ARG A 457 -1.50 20.99 30.79
N ALA A 458 -0.83 19.88 31.12
CA ALA A 458 -0.58 19.52 32.51
C ALA A 458 0.37 20.50 33.22
N LEU A 459 1.41 20.97 32.52
CA LEU A 459 2.30 22.01 33.04
C LEU A 459 1.56 23.34 33.25
N GLN A 460 0.59 23.68 32.39
CA GLN A 460 -0.26 24.84 32.61
C GLN A 460 -1.15 24.68 33.85
N GLU A 461 -1.84 23.55 34.00
CA GLU A 461 -2.70 23.26 35.17
C GLU A 461 -1.89 23.29 36.48
N LEU A 462 -0.66 22.77 36.49
CA LEU A 462 0.25 22.84 37.64
C LEU A 462 0.68 24.28 37.97
N ARG A 463 0.94 25.12 36.97
CA ARG A 463 1.30 26.54 37.18
C ARG A 463 0.15 27.36 37.74
N GLU A 464 -1.08 27.12 37.26
CA GLU A 464 -2.29 27.76 37.78
C GLU A 464 -2.56 27.35 39.24
N LEU A 465 -2.41 26.05 39.54
CA LEU A 465 -2.50 25.53 40.90
C LEU A 465 -1.41 26.11 41.81
N ARG A 466 -0.17 26.21 41.33
CA ARG A 466 0.95 26.88 42.03
C ARG A 466 0.63 28.34 42.34
N ALA A 467 0.22 29.12 41.35
CA ALA A 467 -0.10 30.53 41.53
C ALA A 467 -1.20 30.73 42.59
N THR A 468 -2.26 29.93 42.54
CA THR A 468 -3.37 29.96 43.50
C THR A 468 -2.90 29.60 44.90
N THR A 469 -2.12 28.52 45.05
CA THR A 469 -1.64 28.04 46.36
C THR A 469 -0.68 29.04 47.00
N LEU A 470 0.22 29.65 46.21
CA LEU A 470 1.13 30.70 46.68
C LEU A 470 0.39 32.00 47.05
N ALA A 471 -0.71 32.32 46.37
CA ALA A 471 -1.56 33.44 46.78
C ALA A 471 -2.23 33.18 48.14
N THR A 472 -2.75 31.97 48.36
CA THR A 472 -3.32 31.55 49.66
C THR A 472 -2.28 31.57 50.78
N ALA A 473 -1.04 31.16 50.52
CA ALA A 473 0.04 31.23 51.50
C ALA A 473 0.37 32.68 51.90
N ARG A 474 0.35 33.62 50.93
CA ARG A 474 0.54 35.06 51.20
C ARG A 474 -0.62 35.66 52.01
N ASP A 475 -1.86 35.30 51.67
CA ASP A 475 -3.05 35.71 52.43
C ASP A 475 -2.98 35.22 53.89
N LEU A 476 -2.59 33.95 54.09
CA LEU A 476 -2.36 33.41 55.43
C LEU A 476 -1.34 34.25 56.22
N GLY A 477 -0.24 34.65 55.57
CA GLY A 477 0.73 35.55 56.20
C GLY A 477 0.14 36.90 56.60
N GLY A 478 -0.67 37.52 55.73
CA GLY A 478 -1.39 38.75 56.04
C GLY A 478 -2.34 38.60 57.23
N ARG A 479 -3.07 37.48 57.30
CA ARG A 479 -3.97 37.17 58.42
C ARG A 479 -3.22 36.97 59.74
N LEU A 480 -2.08 36.28 59.72
CA LEU A 480 -1.25 36.09 60.92
C LEU A 480 -0.72 37.41 61.46
N VAL A 481 -0.22 38.30 60.59
CA VAL A 481 0.22 39.64 61.01
C VAL A 481 -0.94 40.43 61.62
N ALA A 482 -2.12 40.42 60.99
CA ALA A 482 -3.29 41.11 61.53
C ALA A 482 -3.76 40.56 62.89
N GLN A 483 -3.60 39.25 63.14
CA GLN A 483 -3.88 38.63 64.44
C GLN A 483 -2.85 39.03 65.49
N VAL A 484 -1.56 39.06 65.15
CA VAL A 484 -0.50 39.57 66.03
C VAL A 484 -0.75 41.04 66.41
N ASP A 485 -1.18 41.87 65.46
CA ASP A 485 -1.54 43.27 65.69
C ASP A 485 -2.81 43.43 66.57
N ALA A 486 -3.71 42.43 66.55
CA ALA A 486 -4.88 42.40 67.43
C ALA A 486 -4.48 42.05 68.86
N VAL A 487 -3.58 41.08 69.05
CA VAL A 487 -2.99 40.73 70.36
C VAL A 487 -2.25 41.94 70.96
N GLU A 488 -1.45 42.65 70.15
CA GLU A 488 -0.78 43.88 70.59
C GLU A 488 -1.77 44.91 71.13
N ARG A 489 -2.82 45.23 70.35
CA ARG A 489 -3.82 46.23 70.74
C ARG A 489 -4.57 45.81 72.01
N ALA A 490 -5.03 44.56 72.08
CA ALA A 490 -5.73 44.05 73.25
C ALA A 490 -4.87 44.12 74.52
N ALA A 491 -3.59 43.76 74.43
CA ALA A 491 -2.65 43.82 75.54
C ALA A 491 -2.37 45.25 75.99
N LEU A 492 -2.17 46.19 75.05
CA LEU A 492 -1.94 47.60 75.36
C LEU A 492 -3.18 48.26 75.98
N ASP A 493 -4.37 47.93 75.49
CA ASP A 493 -5.65 48.40 76.04
C ASP A 493 -5.88 47.86 77.45
N GLN A 494 -5.62 46.57 77.69
CA GLN A 494 -5.72 45.95 79.02
C GLN A 494 -4.71 46.56 80.00
N ALA A 495 -3.46 46.80 79.56
CA ALA A 495 -2.44 47.45 80.37
C ALA A 495 -2.84 48.87 80.75
N GLY A 496 -3.33 49.65 79.78
CA GLY A 496 -3.78 51.03 79.99
C GLY A 496 -4.98 51.10 80.94
N HIS A 497 -6.02 50.29 80.69
CA HIS A 497 -7.22 50.27 81.53
C HIS A 497 -6.91 49.82 82.97
N GLY A 498 -6.08 48.79 83.14
CA GLY A 498 -5.65 48.31 84.46
C GLY A 498 -4.88 49.37 85.24
N ALA A 499 -3.96 50.08 84.58
CA ALA A 499 -3.21 51.17 85.21
C ALA A 499 -4.11 52.37 85.56
N ASP A 500 -5.04 52.76 84.68
CA ASP A 500 -5.96 53.88 84.94
C ASP A 500 -6.89 53.60 86.13
N LEU A 501 -7.45 52.39 86.21
CA LEU A 501 -8.25 51.95 87.37
C LEU A 501 -7.43 51.96 88.66
N ALA A 502 -6.19 51.51 88.60
CA ALA A 502 -5.30 51.49 89.76
C ALA A 502 -4.91 52.89 90.23
N LEU A 503 -4.58 53.80 89.32
CA LEU A 503 -4.23 55.19 89.64
C LEU A 503 -5.39 55.91 90.32
N ARG A 504 -6.63 55.71 89.86
CA ARG A 504 -7.85 56.21 90.52
C ARG A 504 -8.09 55.54 91.87
N GLY A 505 -7.96 54.21 91.91
CA GLY A 505 -8.11 53.41 93.13
C GLY A 505 -7.11 53.79 94.22
N LEU A 506 -5.89 54.23 93.88
CA LEU A 506 -4.90 54.74 94.84
C LEU A 506 -5.37 56.03 95.51
N ASP A 507 -5.93 56.99 94.75
CA ASP A 507 -6.47 58.23 95.31
C ASP A 507 -7.69 57.93 96.21
N ASP A 508 -8.62 57.09 95.75
CA ASP A 508 -9.82 56.72 96.50
C ASP A 508 -9.46 55.95 97.79
N THR A 509 -8.50 55.03 97.71
CA THR A 509 -8.01 54.26 98.87
C THR A 509 -7.27 55.16 99.86
N ALA A 510 -6.47 56.12 99.36
CA ALA A 510 -5.79 57.09 100.19
C ALA A 510 -6.80 57.99 100.91
N VAL A 511 -7.83 58.49 100.22
CA VAL A 511 -8.91 59.29 100.81
C VAL A 511 -9.70 58.48 101.84
N ALA A 512 -10.13 57.26 101.51
CA ALA A 512 -10.87 56.39 102.41
C ALA A 512 -10.08 55.95 103.66
N SER A 513 -8.75 56.02 103.60
CA SER A 513 -7.88 55.63 104.70
C SER A 513 -7.43 56.79 105.60
N LEU A 514 -7.76 58.04 105.25
CA LEU A 514 -7.52 59.20 106.10
C LEU A 514 -8.25 59.03 107.45
N GLY A 515 -7.47 58.91 108.52
CA GLY A 515 -7.95 58.66 109.89
C GLY A 515 -7.72 57.24 110.40
N ARG A 516 -7.22 56.31 109.58
CA ARG A 516 -6.82 54.95 109.99
C ARG A 516 -5.29 54.80 109.85
N SER A 517 -4.62 54.22 110.86
CA SER A 517 -3.17 53.96 110.82
C SER A 517 -2.76 52.95 109.74
N SER A 518 -3.71 52.23 109.14
CA SER A 518 -3.52 51.22 108.10
C SER A 518 -3.59 51.76 106.66
N GLY A 519 -3.59 53.08 106.44
CA GLY A 519 -3.76 53.65 105.10
C GLY A 519 -2.60 53.38 104.13
N PHE A 520 -1.36 53.49 104.61
CA PHE A 520 -0.17 53.22 103.80
C PHE A 520 -0.13 51.78 103.27
N THR A 521 -0.51 50.80 104.10
CA THR A 521 -0.51 49.38 103.70
C THR A 521 -1.59 49.04 102.68
N ALA A 522 -2.71 49.77 102.68
CA ALA A 522 -3.76 49.61 101.66
C ALA A 522 -3.30 50.17 100.30
N VAL A 523 -2.67 51.35 100.29
CA VAL A 523 -2.06 51.98 99.11
C VAL A 523 -0.95 51.08 98.53
N ASP A 524 -0.08 50.53 99.39
CA ASP A 524 0.96 49.58 98.97
C ASP A 524 0.39 48.30 98.34
N ARG A 525 -0.72 47.78 98.90
CA ARG A 525 -1.38 46.59 98.37
C ARG A 525 -1.96 46.82 96.98
N VAL A 526 -2.64 47.96 96.77
CA VAL A 526 -3.19 48.33 95.45
C VAL A 526 -2.06 48.50 94.43
N ALA A 527 -0.98 49.18 94.81
CA ALA A 527 0.19 49.34 93.96
C ALA A 527 0.85 47.99 93.60
N ALA A 528 1.10 47.14 94.59
CA ALA A 528 1.71 45.82 94.37
C ALA A 528 0.84 44.88 93.51
N GLN A 529 -0.48 44.88 93.73
CA GLN A 529 -1.42 44.11 92.91
C GLN A 529 -1.42 44.59 91.46
N THR A 530 -1.35 45.90 91.24
CA THR A 530 -1.31 46.49 89.90
C THR A 530 0.00 46.19 89.19
N THR A 531 1.14 46.38 89.87
CA THR A 531 2.45 46.03 89.30
C THR A 531 2.52 44.55 88.96
N SER A 532 2.05 43.66 89.83
CA SER A 532 2.00 42.22 89.56
C SER A 532 1.07 41.87 88.39
N ALA A 533 -0.07 42.56 88.23
CA ALA A 533 -0.94 42.39 87.08
C ALA A 533 -0.30 42.87 85.78
N LEU A 534 0.44 43.99 85.80
CA LEU A 534 1.20 44.50 84.67
C LEU A 534 2.37 43.58 84.29
N GLU A 535 3.06 43.01 85.27
CA GLU A 535 4.11 42.00 85.05
C GLU A 535 3.54 40.69 84.46
N ALA A 536 2.32 40.30 84.83
CA ALA A 536 1.64 39.13 84.31
C ALA A 536 1.16 39.27 82.86
N LEU A 537 1.06 40.50 82.32
CA LEU A 537 0.68 40.70 80.91
C LEU A 537 1.70 40.10 79.96
N ASP A 538 2.98 40.15 80.31
CA ASP A 538 4.05 39.64 79.48
C ASP A 538 3.82 38.14 79.14
N PRO A 539 3.79 37.19 80.09
CA PRO A 539 3.56 35.77 79.80
C PRO A 539 2.20 35.49 79.13
N THR A 540 1.16 36.29 79.39
CA THR A 540 -0.12 36.18 78.69
C THR A 540 0.02 36.49 77.20
N VAL A 541 0.67 37.59 76.85
CA VAL A 541 0.91 37.97 75.44
C VAL A 541 1.77 36.94 74.72
N ALA A 542 2.79 36.37 75.37
CA ALA A 542 3.53 35.27 74.75
C ALA A 542 2.64 34.06 74.47
N GLY A 543 1.80 33.64 75.42
CA GLY A 543 0.88 32.52 75.23
C GLY A 543 -0.10 32.75 74.06
N GLU A 544 -0.63 33.96 73.91
CA GLU A 544 -1.51 34.32 72.79
C GLU A 544 -0.77 34.35 71.45
N LEU A 545 0.43 34.92 71.40
CA LEU A 545 1.27 34.92 70.19
C LEU A 545 1.67 33.51 69.76
N ASP A 546 2.03 32.64 70.72
CA ASP A 546 2.33 31.24 70.46
C ASP A 546 1.12 30.49 69.90
N ALA A 547 -0.09 30.78 70.41
CA ALA A 547 -1.33 30.21 69.89
C ALA A 547 -1.63 30.66 68.45
N VAL A 548 -1.42 31.94 68.14
CA VAL A 548 -1.55 32.48 66.76
C VAL A 548 -0.55 31.80 65.82
N LEU A 549 0.71 31.67 66.22
CA LEU A 549 1.74 31.00 65.42
C LEU A 549 1.43 29.51 65.24
N ALA A 550 0.94 28.82 66.28
CA ALA A 550 0.51 27.43 66.19
C ALA A 550 -0.64 27.24 65.20
N GLN A 551 -1.65 28.13 65.23
CA GLN A 551 -2.74 28.12 64.25
C GLN A 551 -2.23 28.34 62.82
N GLY A 552 -1.27 29.25 62.65
CA GLY A 552 -0.60 29.49 61.37
C GLY A 552 0.11 28.26 60.82
N ARG A 553 0.83 27.52 61.67
CA ARG A 553 1.48 26.26 61.28
C ARG A 553 0.47 25.20 60.85
N THR A 554 -0.62 25.02 61.59
CA THR A 554 -1.70 24.08 61.22
C THR A 554 -2.28 24.43 59.85
N ALA A 555 -2.66 25.68 59.62
CA ALA A 555 -3.15 26.13 58.33
C ALA A 555 -2.12 25.95 57.20
N GLY A 556 -0.84 26.18 57.49
CA GLY A 556 0.27 25.90 56.56
C GLY A 556 0.36 24.42 56.17
N THR A 557 0.25 23.51 57.15
CA THR A 557 0.26 22.06 56.88
C THR A 557 -0.94 21.59 56.07
N GLU A 558 -2.13 22.15 56.30
CA GLU A 558 -3.32 21.85 55.50
C GLU A 558 -3.17 22.34 54.05
N LEU A 559 -2.55 23.51 53.86
CA LEU A 559 -2.26 24.04 52.53
C LEU A 559 -1.23 23.16 51.79
N GLU A 560 -0.19 22.68 52.48
CA GLU A 560 0.78 21.72 51.91
C GLU A 560 0.12 20.41 51.49
N GLN A 561 -0.77 19.85 52.34
CA GLN A 561 -1.51 18.63 52.01
C GLN A 561 -2.42 18.84 50.79
N THR A 562 -3.10 19.99 50.72
CA THR A 562 -3.94 20.35 49.57
C THR A 562 -3.11 20.48 48.29
N ALA A 563 -1.95 21.14 48.36
CA ALA A 563 -1.03 21.28 47.24
C ALA A 563 -0.54 19.91 46.75
N ARG A 564 -0.09 19.04 47.68
CA ARG A 564 0.34 17.67 47.35
C ARG A 564 -0.77 16.84 46.72
N GLY A 565 -1.98 16.88 47.26
CA GLY A 565 -3.12 16.19 46.66
C GLY A 565 -3.42 16.66 45.24
N GLY A 566 -3.33 17.97 44.99
CA GLY A 566 -3.50 18.55 43.65
C GLY A 566 -2.39 18.16 42.67
N THR A 567 -1.12 18.17 43.09
CA THR A 567 0.01 17.75 42.24
C THR A 567 -0.04 16.26 41.93
N GLU A 568 -0.36 15.41 42.91
CA GLU A 568 -0.54 13.97 42.73
C GLU A 568 -1.68 13.66 41.74
N GLN A 569 -2.82 14.36 41.88
CA GLN A 569 -3.96 14.20 40.96
C GLN A 569 -3.60 14.62 39.52
N ALA A 570 -2.89 15.74 39.35
CA ALA A 570 -2.41 16.19 38.04
C ALA A 570 -1.46 15.15 37.41
N GLN A 571 -0.50 14.63 38.17
CA GLN A 571 0.41 13.59 37.72
C GLN A 571 -0.31 12.29 37.34
N ALA A 572 -1.30 11.85 38.15
CA ALA A 572 -2.09 10.67 37.84
C ALA A 572 -2.90 10.84 36.54
N GLY A 573 -3.49 12.02 36.33
CA GLY A 573 -4.20 12.37 35.09
C GLY A 573 -3.29 12.30 33.86
N VAL A 574 -2.07 12.83 33.95
CA VAL A 574 -1.05 12.73 32.89
C VAL A 574 -0.70 11.28 32.60
N ARG A 575 -0.41 10.48 33.64
CA ARG A 575 -0.05 9.06 33.47
C ARG A 575 -1.14 8.29 32.75
N GLN A 576 -2.41 8.49 33.13
CA GLN A 576 -3.54 7.84 32.49
C GLN A 576 -3.74 8.28 31.03
N ALA A 577 -3.64 9.60 30.76
CA ALA A 577 -3.79 10.14 29.41
C ALA A 577 -2.67 9.67 28.48
N ALA A 578 -1.42 9.73 28.94
CA ALA A 578 -0.25 9.30 28.18
C ALA A 578 -0.27 7.78 27.92
N ALA A 579 -0.60 6.96 28.93
CA ALA A 579 -0.77 5.52 28.75
C ALA A 579 -1.86 5.19 27.71
N THR A 580 -2.98 5.93 27.72
CA THR A 580 -4.04 5.76 26.72
C THR A 580 -3.56 6.05 25.30
N VAL A 581 -2.74 7.11 25.11
CA VAL A 581 -2.13 7.41 23.81
C VAL A 581 -1.18 6.28 23.41
N THR A 582 -0.29 5.84 24.30
CA THR A 582 0.66 4.76 24.03
C THR A 582 -0.05 3.46 23.62
N THR A 583 -1.08 3.03 24.35
CA THR A 583 -1.87 1.83 24.01
C THR A 583 -2.56 1.97 22.66
N ARG A 584 -3.19 3.12 22.37
CA ARG A 584 -3.82 3.34 21.06
C ARG A 584 -2.83 3.30 19.91
N VAL A 585 -1.61 3.78 20.12
CA VAL A 585 -0.54 3.69 19.13
C VAL A 585 -0.12 2.24 18.93
N GLN A 586 0.13 1.48 20.00
CA GLN A 586 0.48 0.07 19.89
C GLN A 586 -0.60 -0.73 19.14
N ASP A 587 -1.87 -0.57 19.52
CA ASP A 587 -3.01 -1.19 18.82
C ASP A 587 -3.14 -0.71 17.37
N GLY A 588 -2.76 0.54 17.08
CA GLY A 588 -2.74 1.12 15.74
C GLY A 588 -1.64 0.51 14.87
N VAL A 589 -0.43 0.39 15.42
CA VAL A 589 0.74 -0.23 14.79
C VAL A 589 0.43 -1.68 14.46
N ASP A 590 -0.02 -2.46 15.43
CA ASP A 590 -0.34 -3.89 15.24
C ASP A 590 -1.40 -4.10 14.16
N ARG A 591 -2.43 -3.25 14.12
CA ARG A 591 -3.46 -3.30 13.08
C ARG A 591 -2.91 -2.93 11.71
N GLN A 592 -2.12 -1.87 11.58
CA GLN A 592 -1.54 -1.45 10.31
C GLN A 592 -0.56 -2.49 9.76
N VAL A 593 0.30 -3.06 10.61
CA VAL A 593 1.23 -4.13 10.22
C VAL A 593 0.47 -5.36 9.76
N ARG A 594 -0.57 -5.78 10.50
CA ARG A 594 -1.41 -6.92 10.12
C ARG A 594 -2.12 -6.70 8.78
N GLN A 595 -2.75 -5.54 8.59
CA GLN A 595 -3.41 -5.18 7.33
C GLN A 595 -2.42 -5.13 6.18
N GLY A 596 -1.23 -4.57 6.40
CA GLY A 596 -0.13 -4.56 5.43
C GLY A 596 0.31 -5.95 5.02
N ARG A 597 0.46 -6.86 6.00
CA ARG A 597 0.80 -8.27 5.76
C ARG A 597 -0.29 -8.98 4.95
N GLU A 598 -1.56 -8.84 5.36
CA GLU A 598 -2.70 -9.42 4.65
C GLU A 598 -2.79 -8.91 3.20
N ALA A 599 -2.58 -7.61 2.99
CA ALA A 599 -2.58 -7.00 1.66
C ALA A 599 -1.41 -7.52 0.79
N ALA A 600 -0.20 -7.60 1.37
CA ALA A 600 0.98 -8.13 0.69
C ALA A 600 0.79 -9.60 0.29
N THR A 601 0.32 -10.44 1.23
CA THR A 601 0.01 -11.85 0.98
C THR A 601 -1.09 -11.98 -0.08
N GLY A 602 -2.20 -11.26 0.04
CA GLY A 602 -3.29 -11.29 -0.93
C GLY A 602 -2.92 -10.77 -2.31
N SER A 603 -1.93 -9.87 -2.43
CA SER A 603 -1.37 -9.46 -3.71
C SER A 603 -0.49 -10.56 -4.32
N ALA A 604 0.41 -11.15 -3.52
CA ALA A 604 1.27 -12.24 -3.98
C ALA A 604 0.44 -13.47 -4.40
N ASP A 605 -0.55 -13.88 -3.62
CA ASP A 605 -1.40 -15.04 -3.92
C ASP A 605 -2.23 -14.86 -5.20
N ARG A 606 -2.78 -13.65 -5.44
CA ARG A 606 -3.51 -13.36 -6.69
C ARG A 606 -2.60 -13.47 -7.92
N LEU A 607 -1.38 -12.95 -7.83
CA LEU A 607 -0.41 -13.05 -8.92
C LEU A 607 0.03 -14.50 -9.14
N LEU A 608 0.37 -15.22 -8.07
CA LEU A 608 0.77 -16.62 -8.14
C LEU A 608 -0.35 -17.50 -8.74
N THR A 609 -1.60 -17.26 -8.37
CA THR A 609 -2.76 -17.94 -8.95
C THR A 609 -2.87 -17.63 -10.46
N ALA A 610 -2.73 -16.37 -10.87
CA ALA A 610 -2.77 -16.00 -12.27
C ALA A 610 -1.62 -16.61 -13.10
N LEU A 611 -0.41 -16.70 -12.51
CA LEU A 611 0.74 -17.38 -13.12
C LEU A 611 0.52 -18.89 -13.22
N ALA A 612 -0.01 -19.51 -12.16
CA ALA A 612 -0.38 -20.92 -12.16
C ALA A 612 -1.42 -21.24 -13.23
N ASP A 613 -2.48 -20.45 -13.35
CA ASP A 613 -3.52 -20.61 -14.38
C ASP A 613 -2.95 -20.44 -15.79
N THR A 614 -2.13 -19.42 -16.02
CA THR A 614 -1.50 -19.15 -17.32
C THR A 614 -0.55 -20.27 -17.73
N SER A 615 0.28 -20.74 -16.78
CA SER A 615 1.19 -21.87 -17.01
C SER A 615 0.42 -23.16 -17.28
N GLY A 616 -0.63 -23.46 -16.51
CA GLY A 616 -1.47 -24.64 -16.68
C GLY A 616 -2.20 -24.65 -18.03
N LYS A 617 -2.79 -23.53 -18.45
CA LYS A 617 -3.42 -23.38 -19.77
C LYS A 617 -2.42 -23.60 -20.90
N THR A 618 -1.24 -23.00 -20.80
CA THR A 618 -0.19 -23.14 -21.83
C THR A 618 0.29 -24.59 -21.95
N VAL A 619 0.52 -25.27 -20.81
CA VAL A 619 0.90 -26.69 -20.80
C VAL A 619 -0.20 -27.56 -21.45
N ALA A 620 -1.47 -27.29 -21.15
CA ALA A 620 -2.59 -28.00 -21.76
C ALA A 620 -2.68 -27.73 -23.28
N GLU A 621 -2.58 -26.48 -23.72
CA GLU A 621 -2.59 -26.10 -25.14
C GLU A 621 -1.46 -26.75 -25.93
N VAL A 622 -0.25 -26.80 -25.35
CA VAL A 622 0.90 -27.49 -25.95
C VAL A 622 0.63 -28.99 -26.06
N GLY A 623 0.00 -29.59 -25.06
CA GLY A 623 -0.50 -30.98 -25.13
C GLY A 623 -1.48 -31.20 -26.28
N THR A 624 -2.51 -30.37 -26.39
CA THR A 624 -3.49 -30.47 -27.49
C THR A 624 -2.87 -30.23 -28.88
N THR A 625 -1.87 -29.34 -28.96
CA THR A 625 -1.13 -29.08 -30.19
C THR A 625 -0.30 -30.29 -30.60
N HIS A 626 0.34 -30.95 -29.63
CA HIS A 626 1.02 -32.21 -29.86
C HIS A 626 0.06 -33.31 -30.34
N ASP A 627 -1.10 -33.48 -29.71
CA ASP A 627 -2.07 -34.51 -30.12
C ASP A 627 -2.63 -34.24 -31.52
N ARG A 628 -2.93 -32.98 -31.85
CA ARG A 628 -3.33 -32.57 -33.20
C ARG A 628 -2.22 -32.82 -34.21
N SER A 629 -0.97 -32.51 -33.84
CA SER A 629 0.19 -32.77 -34.69
C SER A 629 0.36 -34.24 -35.01
N ARG A 630 0.08 -35.10 -34.04
CA ARG A 630 0.12 -36.54 -34.21
C ARG A 630 -0.89 -37.01 -35.24
N ALA A 631 -2.12 -36.53 -35.16
CA ALA A 631 -3.14 -36.83 -36.16
C ALA A 631 -2.70 -36.36 -37.55
N THR A 632 -2.26 -35.10 -37.71
CA THR A 632 -1.85 -34.54 -39.01
C THR A 632 -0.68 -35.28 -39.65
N ILE A 633 0.35 -35.62 -38.86
CA ILE A 633 1.52 -36.34 -39.38
C ILE A 633 1.13 -37.77 -39.79
N THR A 634 0.41 -38.50 -38.93
CA THR A 634 -0.01 -39.88 -39.22
C THR A 634 -0.99 -39.94 -40.40
N GLU A 635 -1.95 -39.01 -40.48
CA GLU A 635 -2.91 -38.91 -41.59
C GLU A 635 -2.20 -38.60 -42.91
N GLY A 636 -1.34 -37.58 -42.96
CA GLY A 636 -0.62 -37.24 -44.19
C GLY A 636 0.33 -38.34 -44.69
N VAL A 637 0.96 -39.09 -43.78
CA VAL A 637 1.71 -40.31 -44.14
C VAL A 637 0.79 -41.42 -44.63
N THR A 638 -0.34 -41.64 -43.95
CA THR A 638 -1.30 -42.67 -44.33
C THR A 638 -1.91 -42.41 -45.70
N ASP A 639 -2.28 -41.17 -46.00
CA ASP A 639 -2.82 -40.77 -47.31
C ASP A 639 -1.80 -40.96 -48.42
N SER A 640 -0.53 -40.59 -48.16
CA SER A 640 0.57 -40.82 -49.10
C SER A 640 0.78 -42.32 -49.38
N LEU A 641 0.67 -43.17 -48.35
CA LEU A 641 0.79 -44.62 -48.48
C LEU A 641 -0.45 -45.27 -49.11
N ALA A 642 -1.65 -44.72 -48.89
CA ALA A 642 -2.88 -45.17 -49.53
C ALA A 642 -2.83 -44.95 -51.05
N HIS A 643 -2.21 -43.84 -51.49
CA HIS A 643 -1.96 -43.61 -52.91
C HIS A 643 -1.06 -44.71 -53.51
N ASN A 644 0.01 -45.10 -52.80
CA ASN A 644 0.88 -46.21 -53.20
C ASN A 644 0.14 -47.56 -53.23
N ALA A 645 -0.73 -47.82 -52.25
CA ALA A 645 -1.53 -49.03 -52.22
C ALA A 645 -2.52 -49.09 -53.39
N SER A 646 -3.14 -47.96 -53.76
CA SER A 646 -4.01 -47.86 -54.93
C SER A 646 -3.25 -48.09 -56.24
N ALA A 647 -2.03 -47.52 -56.37
CA ALA A 647 -1.17 -47.78 -57.53
C ALA A 647 -0.83 -49.27 -57.65
N LEU A 648 -0.46 -49.91 -56.54
CA LEU A 648 -0.19 -51.35 -56.49
C LEU A 648 -1.43 -52.20 -56.80
N ALA A 649 -2.62 -51.81 -56.33
CA ALA A 649 -3.87 -52.50 -56.65
C ALA A 649 -4.22 -52.43 -58.14
N SER A 650 -3.88 -51.33 -58.81
CA SER A 650 -4.06 -51.17 -60.26
C SER A 650 -3.02 -51.91 -61.10
N LEU A 651 -1.92 -52.37 -60.49
CA LEU A 651 -0.78 -52.95 -61.19
C LEU A 651 -1.17 -54.18 -62.00
N ASP A 652 -1.97 -55.10 -61.47
CA ASP A 652 -2.33 -56.32 -62.21
C ASP A 652 -3.07 -56.01 -63.52
N GLY A 653 -3.91 -54.98 -63.52
CA GLY A 653 -4.56 -54.46 -64.72
C GLY A 653 -3.60 -53.77 -65.68
N ASN A 654 -2.59 -53.06 -65.17
CA ASN A 654 -1.54 -52.44 -65.98
C ASN A 654 -0.60 -53.50 -66.60
N LEU A 655 -0.24 -54.55 -65.86
CA LEU A 655 0.56 -55.67 -66.34
C LEU A 655 -0.17 -56.42 -67.47
N ALA A 656 -1.48 -56.67 -67.30
CA ALA A 656 -2.30 -57.29 -68.35
C ALA A 656 -2.43 -56.41 -69.60
N ARG A 657 -2.57 -55.09 -69.43
CA ARG A 657 -2.55 -54.14 -70.56
C ARG A 657 -1.20 -54.13 -71.27
N ALA A 658 -0.10 -54.11 -70.53
CA ALA A 658 1.25 -54.15 -71.10
C ALA A 658 1.51 -55.43 -71.89
N GLU A 659 1.02 -56.56 -71.37
CA GLU A 659 1.06 -57.86 -72.06
C GLU A 659 0.31 -57.82 -73.40
N ALA A 660 -0.93 -57.29 -73.40
CA ALA A 660 -1.77 -57.17 -74.60
C ALA A 660 -1.23 -56.15 -75.61
N GLU A 661 -0.71 -55.01 -75.12
CA GLU A 661 -0.09 -53.99 -75.96
C GLU A 661 1.18 -54.50 -76.61
N ALA A 662 2.05 -55.21 -75.87
CA ALA A 662 3.25 -55.83 -76.44
C ALA A 662 2.92 -56.88 -77.50
N GLN A 663 1.86 -57.67 -77.29
CA GLN A 663 1.36 -58.60 -78.30
C GLN A 663 0.90 -57.87 -79.56
N GLN A 664 0.08 -56.81 -79.42
CA GLN A 664 -0.35 -56.00 -80.56
C GLN A 664 0.83 -55.30 -81.27
N GLU A 665 1.81 -54.80 -80.52
CA GLU A 665 2.99 -54.13 -81.06
C GLU A 665 3.89 -55.11 -81.83
N TYR A 666 3.98 -56.37 -81.38
CA TYR A 666 4.68 -57.45 -82.08
C TYR A 666 3.95 -57.82 -83.37
N ASP A 667 2.62 -57.99 -83.32
CA ASP A 667 1.78 -58.38 -84.45
C ASP A 667 1.56 -57.25 -85.49
N ARG A 668 1.97 -56.01 -85.20
CA ARG A 668 1.85 -54.88 -86.12
C ARG A 668 2.84 -54.97 -87.29
N PRO A 669 2.38 -54.86 -88.55
CA PRO A 669 3.24 -54.83 -89.72
C PRO A 669 4.14 -53.57 -89.73
N ALA A 670 5.39 -53.73 -90.18
CA ALA A 670 6.47 -52.75 -90.04
C ALA A 670 6.16 -51.32 -90.55
N TRP A 671 5.27 -51.18 -91.54
CA TRP A 671 4.89 -49.88 -92.10
C TRP A 671 3.99 -49.04 -91.17
N GLN A 672 3.23 -49.66 -90.25
CA GLN A 672 2.42 -48.93 -89.26
C GLN A 672 3.27 -48.37 -88.11
N LYS A 673 4.41 -48.99 -87.80
CA LYS A 673 5.35 -48.53 -86.75
C LYS A 673 5.98 -47.16 -87.08
N VAL A 674 6.17 -46.87 -88.37
CA VAL A 674 6.70 -45.57 -88.87
C VAL A 674 5.65 -44.45 -88.80
N LEU A 675 4.38 -44.76 -89.07
CA LEU A 675 3.28 -43.78 -89.01
C LEU A 675 2.90 -43.38 -87.58
N LEU A 676 2.96 -44.31 -86.62
CA LEU A 676 2.67 -44.00 -85.20
C LEU A 676 3.76 -43.17 -84.52
N ALA A 677 5.03 -43.31 -84.93
CA ALA A 677 6.13 -42.47 -84.46
C ALA A 677 5.94 -41.00 -84.89
N LEU A 678 5.38 -40.76 -86.09
CA LEU A 678 5.01 -39.42 -86.56
C LEU A 678 3.76 -38.87 -85.85
N GLY A 679 2.78 -39.74 -85.55
CA GLY A 679 1.53 -39.37 -84.89
C GLY A 679 1.67 -38.96 -83.42
N LYS A 680 2.55 -39.61 -82.65
CA LYS A 680 2.79 -39.24 -81.23
C LYS A 680 3.36 -37.83 -81.09
N ALA A 681 4.22 -37.38 -82.01
CA ALA A 681 4.76 -36.02 -82.00
C ALA A 681 3.68 -34.93 -82.20
N VAL A 682 2.67 -35.21 -83.04
CA VAL A 682 1.54 -34.30 -83.29
C VAL A 682 0.55 -34.28 -82.12
N LEU A 683 0.34 -35.43 -81.47
CA LEU A 683 -0.58 -35.55 -80.33
C LEU A 683 -0.06 -34.83 -79.08
N TYR A 684 1.25 -34.91 -78.79
CA TYR A 684 1.85 -34.16 -77.67
C TYR A 684 1.79 -32.64 -77.86
N LEU A 685 1.88 -32.17 -79.12
CA LEU A 685 1.67 -30.76 -79.46
C LEU A 685 0.21 -30.32 -79.25
N ALA A 686 -0.75 -31.16 -79.65
CA ALA A 686 -2.18 -30.87 -79.48
C ALA A 686 -2.63 -30.91 -78.01
N ALA A 687 -2.10 -31.84 -77.20
CA ALA A 687 -2.38 -31.93 -75.77
C ALA A 687 -1.81 -30.73 -74.99
N ALA A 688 -0.62 -30.24 -75.37
CA ALA A 688 -0.06 -29.02 -74.81
C ALA A 688 -0.92 -27.79 -75.12
N ILE A 689 -1.43 -27.66 -76.34
CA ILE A 689 -2.33 -26.56 -76.74
C ILE A 689 -3.67 -26.64 -75.99
N LEU A 690 -4.25 -27.83 -75.83
CA LEU A 690 -5.53 -28.03 -75.14
C LEU A 690 -5.42 -27.75 -73.64
N ALA A 691 -4.34 -28.19 -72.98
CA ALA A 691 -4.10 -27.90 -71.57
C ALA A 691 -3.97 -26.39 -71.32
N THR A 692 -3.33 -25.67 -72.25
CA THR A 692 -3.18 -24.20 -72.16
C THR A 692 -4.53 -23.49 -72.30
N LEU A 693 -5.42 -23.99 -73.18
CA LEU A 693 -6.76 -23.42 -73.37
C LEU A 693 -7.72 -23.70 -72.20
N VAL A 694 -7.62 -24.86 -71.55
CA VAL A 694 -8.42 -25.19 -70.35
C VAL A 694 -8.04 -24.29 -69.17
N ILE A 695 -6.76 -24.02 -68.97
CA ILE A 695 -6.28 -23.10 -67.92
C ILE A 695 -6.82 -21.68 -68.17
N ALA A 696 -6.79 -21.21 -69.42
CA ALA A 696 -7.34 -19.89 -69.79
C ALA A 696 -8.87 -19.81 -69.58
N ALA A 697 -9.60 -20.88 -69.88
CA ALA A 697 -11.06 -20.94 -69.70
C ALA A 697 -11.47 -20.93 -68.21
N VAL A 698 -10.74 -21.64 -67.34
CA VAL A 698 -11.01 -21.66 -65.88
C VAL A 698 -10.78 -20.28 -65.27
N ILE A 699 -9.73 -19.56 -65.71
CA ILE A 699 -9.45 -18.18 -65.28
C ILE A 699 -10.59 -17.23 -65.73
N PHE A 700 -11.09 -17.40 -66.95
CA PHE A 700 -12.17 -16.57 -67.51
C PHE A 700 -13.52 -16.81 -66.83
N VAL A 701 -13.88 -18.06 -66.55
CA VAL A 701 -15.13 -18.42 -65.84
C VAL A 701 -15.08 -17.99 -64.37
N GLY A 702 -13.93 -18.13 -63.70
CA GLY A 702 -13.73 -17.62 -62.34
C GLY A 702 -13.93 -16.10 -62.26
N ALA A 703 -13.41 -15.34 -63.22
CA ALA A 703 -13.58 -13.89 -63.31
C ALA A 703 -15.06 -13.47 -63.54
N LEU A 704 -15.82 -14.22 -64.34
CA LEU A 704 -17.23 -13.94 -64.63
C LEU A 704 -18.17 -14.27 -63.46
N ILE A 705 -17.89 -15.32 -62.69
CA ILE A 705 -18.67 -15.69 -61.49
C ILE A 705 -18.48 -14.65 -60.38
N LEU A 706 -17.25 -14.15 -60.20
CA LEU A 706 -16.92 -13.09 -59.23
C LEU A 706 -17.52 -11.72 -59.60
N ALA A 707 -17.73 -11.42 -60.88
CA ALA A 707 -18.33 -10.17 -61.34
C ALA A 707 -19.84 -10.03 -61.04
N LYS A 708 -20.57 -11.14 -60.86
CA LYS A 708 -22.03 -11.12 -60.57
C LYS A 708 -22.39 -10.88 -59.09
N LEU A 709 -21.43 -10.92 -58.16
CA LEU A 709 -21.70 -10.99 -56.71
C LEU A 709 -21.60 -9.66 -55.93
N GLY A 710 -21.52 -8.50 -56.61
CA GLY A 710 -21.85 -7.20 -56.01
C GLY A 710 -20.98 -6.69 -54.84
N LEU A 711 -20.16 -5.67 -55.15
CA LEU A 711 -19.72 -4.58 -54.26
C LEU A 711 -18.76 -4.83 -53.07
N VAL A 712 -17.74 -5.70 -53.23
CA VAL A 712 -16.45 -5.59 -52.49
C VAL A 712 -15.21 -5.78 -53.42
N ALA A 713 -15.44 -5.87 -54.74
CA ALA A 713 -14.44 -6.40 -55.68
C ALA A 713 -13.23 -5.50 -56.01
N ALA A 714 -13.27 -4.19 -55.74
CA ALA A 714 -12.19 -3.29 -56.18
C ALA A 714 -10.86 -3.52 -55.43
N ILE A 715 -10.92 -3.90 -54.14
CA ILE A 715 -9.72 -4.11 -53.31
C ILE A 715 -9.13 -5.50 -53.56
N SER A 716 -9.98 -6.51 -53.81
CA SER A 716 -9.56 -7.89 -54.11
C SER A 716 -8.91 -8.01 -55.49
N PHE A 717 -9.41 -7.26 -56.49
CA PHE A 717 -8.85 -7.23 -57.83
C PHE A 717 -7.46 -6.58 -57.86
N ALA A 718 -7.26 -5.49 -57.10
CA ALA A 718 -5.95 -4.86 -56.95
C ALA A 718 -4.93 -5.80 -56.29
N ALA A 719 -5.34 -6.54 -55.25
CA ALA A 719 -4.48 -7.53 -54.60
C ALA A 719 -4.14 -8.71 -55.53
N ALA A 720 -5.12 -9.24 -56.27
CA ALA A 720 -4.90 -10.33 -57.22
C ALA A 720 -4.02 -9.90 -58.41
N ALA A 721 -4.19 -8.67 -58.92
CA ALA A 721 -3.35 -8.12 -59.97
C ALA A 721 -1.90 -7.91 -59.50
N VAL A 722 -1.70 -7.45 -58.26
CA VAL A 722 -0.36 -7.33 -57.66
C VAL A 722 0.28 -8.71 -57.50
N ILE A 723 -0.47 -9.71 -57.02
CA ILE A 723 0.03 -11.08 -56.89
C ILE A 723 0.39 -11.67 -58.26
N ALA A 724 -0.44 -11.46 -59.29
CA ALA A 724 -0.16 -11.93 -60.65
C ALA A 724 1.11 -11.27 -61.24
N VAL A 725 1.30 -9.95 -61.02
CA VAL A 725 2.52 -9.24 -61.44
C VAL A 725 3.74 -9.78 -60.70
N VAL A 726 3.63 -10.08 -59.40
CA VAL A 726 4.72 -10.67 -58.61
C VAL A 726 5.05 -12.09 -59.10
N VAL A 727 4.04 -12.93 -59.37
CA VAL A 727 4.26 -14.29 -59.90
C VAL A 727 4.92 -14.26 -61.28
N LEU A 728 4.49 -13.36 -62.17
CA LEU A 728 5.11 -13.17 -63.49
C LEU A 728 6.54 -12.64 -63.38
N ALA A 729 6.81 -11.73 -62.43
CA ALA A 729 8.16 -11.22 -62.18
C ALA A 729 9.09 -12.32 -61.64
N VAL A 730 8.60 -13.18 -60.73
CA VAL A 730 9.36 -14.33 -60.21
C VAL A 730 9.61 -15.36 -61.31
N ALA A 731 8.60 -15.66 -62.13
CA ALA A 731 8.75 -16.59 -63.26
C ALA A 731 9.76 -16.05 -64.30
N GLY A 732 9.69 -14.77 -64.65
CA GLY A 732 10.65 -14.12 -65.55
C GLY A 732 12.07 -14.10 -64.98
N PHE A 733 12.22 -13.85 -63.68
CA PHE A 733 13.50 -13.91 -62.98
C PHE A 733 14.10 -15.33 -62.99
N LEU A 734 13.29 -16.35 -62.73
CA LEU A 734 13.74 -17.75 -62.78
C LEU A 734 14.12 -18.17 -64.20
N TYR A 735 13.34 -17.74 -65.21
CA TYR A 735 13.65 -17.99 -66.61
C TYR A 735 14.97 -17.33 -67.04
N GLU A 736 15.23 -16.07 -66.64
CA GLU A 736 16.52 -15.41 -66.87
C GLU A 736 17.67 -16.10 -66.15
N CYS A 737 17.49 -16.55 -64.90
CA CYS A 737 18.51 -17.31 -64.19
C CYS A 737 18.88 -18.61 -64.93
N VAL A 738 17.89 -19.34 -65.42
CA VAL A 738 18.11 -20.60 -66.16
C VAL A 738 18.80 -20.34 -67.50
N THR A 739 18.36 -19.35 -68.27
CA THR A 739 18.95 -19.04 -69.59
C THR A 739 20.39 -18.53 -69.46
N ARG A 740 20.68 -17.67 -68.46
CA ARG A 740 22.06 -17.22 -68.17
C ARG A 740 22.94 -18.37 -67.66
N ALA A 741 22.41 -19.27 -66.85
CA ALA A 741 23.14 -20.46 -66.41
C ALA A 741 23.43 -21.43 -67.56
N GLN A 742 22.50 -21.59 -68.51
CA GLN A 742 22.70 -22.41 -69.70
C GLN A 742 23.75 -21.79 -70.64
N ALA A 743 23.70 -20.47 -70.87
CA ALA A 743 24.68 -19.76 -71.69
C ALA A 743 26.09 -19.86 -71.08
N TYR A 744 26.20 -19.65 -69.77
CA TYR A 744 27.47 -19.81 -69.06
C TYR A 744 28.03 -21.23 -69.19
N ARG A 745 27.19 -22.26 -68.98
CA ARG A 745 27.59 -23.67 -69.13
C ARG A 745 27.99 -24.03 -70.56
N ALA A 746 27.34 -23.45 -71.56
CA ALA A 746 27.64 -23.70 -72.96
C ALA A 746 29.03 -23.17 -73.38
N GLU A 747 29.49 -22.08 -72.77
CA GLU A 747 30.76 -21.44 -73.12
C GLU A 747 31.93 -21.86 -72.22
N HIS A 748 31.68 -22.14 -70.94
CA HIS A 748 32.75 -22.38 -69.96
C HIS A 748 32.80 -23.83 -69.45
N GLY A 749 31.89 -24.70 -69.89
CA GLY A 749 31.79 -26.09 -69.46
C GLY A 749 31.29 -26.26 -68.02
N PRO A 750 31.27 -27.50 -67.47
CA PRO A 750 30.85 -27.77 -66.10
C PRO A 750 31.86 -27.21 -65.08
N THR A 751 31.40 -26.42 -64.11
CA THR A 751 32.27 -25.87 -63.05
C THR A 751 32.61 -26.95 -62.01
N SER A 752 33.90 -27.26 -61.82
CA SER A 752 34.35 -28.38 -60.99
C SER A 752 34.63 -28.03 -59.51
N GLY A 753 34.57 -26.75 -59.12
CA GLY A 753 34.83 -26.29 -57.75
C GLY A 753 33.62 -25.67 -57.04
N PHE A 754 33.33 -26.08 -55.80
CA PHE A 754 32.21 -25.56 -55.00
C PHE A 754 32.18 -24.03 -54.88
N TRP A 755 33.32 -23.39 -54.59
CA TRP A 755 33.43 -21.94 -54.49
C TRP A 755 33.27 -21.21 -55.83
N GLN A 756 33.67 -21.87 -56.92
CA GLN A 756 33.51 -21.36 -58.27
C GLN A 756 32.05 -21.45 -58.71
N THR A 757 31.38 -22.56 -58.40
CA THR A 757 29.93 -22.73 -58.61
C THR A 757 29.13 -21.74 -57.76
N LEU A 758 29.52 -21.48 -56.51
CA LEU A 758 28.85 -20.49 -55.65
C LEU A 758 29.05 -19.07 -56.18
N GLY A 759 30.26 -18.70 -56.60
CA GLY A 759 30.56 -17.38 -57.17
C GLY A 759 29.86 -17.13 -58.51
N VAL A 760 29.81 -18.13 -59.39
CA VAL A 760 29.10 -18.07 -60.67
C VAL A 760 27.58 -18.00 -60.45
N THR A 761 27.05 -18.81 -59.54
CA THR A 761 25.61 -18.79 -59.22
C THR A 761 25.21 -17.45 -58.60
N ALA A 762 26.02 -16.90 -57.68
CA ALA A 762 25.81 -15.57 -57.13
C ALA A 762 25.89 -14.49 -58.20
N GLY A 763 26.86 -14.57 -59.13
CA GLY A 763 26.98 -13.64 -60.26
C GLY A 763 25.78 -13.69 -61.20
N ILE A 764 25.28 -14.87 -61.52
CA ILE A 764 24.07 -15.07 -62.35
C ILE A 764 22.84 -14.50 -61.64
N VAL A 765 22.66 -14.80 -60.36
CA VAL A 765 21.54 -14.28 -59.55
C VAL A 765 21.59 -12.76 -59.46
N LEU A 766 22.77 -12.17 -59.23
CA LEU A 766 22.94 -10.71 -59.15
C LEU A 766 22.67 -10.03 -60.50
N ALA A 767 23.11 -10.63 -61.61
CA ALA A 767 22.88 -10.10 -62.95
C ALA A 767 21.41 -10.22 -63.39
N SER A 768 20.73 -11.32 -63.03
CA SER A 768 19.29 -11.50 -63.22
C SER A 768 18.45 -10.59 -62.31
N ALA A 769 18.96 -10.26 -61.11
CA ALA A 769 18.32 -9.28 -60.24
C ALA A 769 18.49 -7.87 -60.81
N GLY A 770 19.66 -7.57 -61.38
CA GLY A 770 19.91 -6.30 -62.06
C GLY A 770 19.09 -6.12 -63.35
N SER A 771 18.65 -7.19 -64.01
CA SER A 771 17.84 -7.10 -65.24
C SER A 771 16.38 -6.76 -64.94
N LEU A 772 15.87 -7.16 -63.78
CA LEU A 772 14.55 -6.71 -63.28
C LEU A 772 14.46 -5.19 -63.12
N VAL A 773 15.58 -4.52 -62.82
CA VAL A 773 15.70 -3.06 -62.67
C VAL A 773 16.27 -2.37 -63.92
N GLY A 774 16.47 -3.10 -65.03
CA GLY A 774 17.00 -2.57 -66.31
C GLY A 774 18.50 -2.22 -66.31
N LEU A 775 19.16 -2.27 -65.15
CA LEU A 775 20.57 -1.88 -64.98
C LEU A 775 21.53 -2.80 -65.75
N THR A 776 21.30 -4.11 -65.73
CA THR A 776 22.20 -5.05 -66.41
C THR A 776 22.17 -4.87 -67.92
N GLN A 777 21.01 -4.56 -68.51
CA GLN A 777 20.84 -4.36 -69.95
C GLN A 777 21.51 -3.08 -70.45
N ILE A 778 21.47 -2.00 -69.66
CA ILE A 778 22.19 -0.75 -69.93
C ILE A 778 23.70 -0.99 -69.93
N ILE A 779 24.21 -1.72 -68.94
CA ILE A 779 25.65 -1.99 -68.81
C ILE A 779 26.15 -2.95 -69.90
N GLU A 780 25.40 -4.00 -70.22
CA GLU A 780 25.73 -4.94 -71.31
C GLU A 780 25.70 -4.22 -72.67
N GLY A 781 24.67 -3.41 -72.92
CA GLY A 781 24.55 -2.63 -74.15
C GLY A 781 25.66 -1.58 -74.32
N ALA A 782 26.05 -0.89 -73.23
CA ALA A 782 27.17 0.05 -73.23
C ALA A 782 28.54 -0.62 -73.42
N ARG A 783 28.72 -1.83 -72.87
CA ARG A 783 29.97 -2.61 -72.98
C ARG A 783 30.10 -3.33 -74.33
N GLY A 784 28.99 -3.56 -75.04
CA GLY A 784 28.98 -4.27 -76.32
C GLY A 784 29.25 -5.77 -76.23
N LYS A 785 29.29 -6.33 -75.01
CA LYS A 785 29.46 -7.75 -74.69
C LYS A 785 28.53 -8.13 -73.54
N ARG A 786 27.96 -9.33 -73.55
CA ARG A 786 27.07 -9.80 -72.47
C ARG A 786 27.90 -10.15 -71.23
N PHE A 787 27.36 -10.01 -70.02
CA PHE A 787 28.15 -10.12 -68.78
C PHE A 787 28.85 -11.48 -68.56
N PHE A 788 28.34 -12.54 -69.20
CA PHE A 788 28.85 -13.91 -69.07
C PHE A 788 29.11 -14.57 -70.41
N SER A 789 29.18 -13.78 -71.48
CA SER A 789 29.53 -14.27 -72.81
C SER A 789 30.46 -13.29 -73.51
N ASP A 790 31.58 -13.80 -74.01
CA ASP A 790 32.56 -13.02 -74.78
C ASP A 790 32.08 -12.66 -76.19
N ARG A 791 30.86 -13.10 -76.55
CA ARG A 791 30.21 -12.78 -77.81
C ARG A 791 30.00 -11.26 -77.94
N GLU A 792 30.62 -10.68 -78.95
CA GLU A 792 30.39 -9.29 -79.32
C GLU A 792 28.96 -9.14 -79.83
N MET A 793 28.24 -8.18 -79.25
CA MET A 793 26.87 -7.87 -79.64
C MET A 793 26.89 -6.98 -80.88
N SER A 794 25.97 -7.23 -81.81
CA SER A 794 25.79 -6.35 -82.97
C SER A 794 25.33 -4.96 -82.51
N SER A 795 25.60 -3.93 -83.32
CA SER A 795 25.23 -2.54 -83.01
C SER A 795 23.73 -2.38 -82.72
N GLN A 796 22.90 -3.19 -83.38
CA GLN A 796 21.45 -3.21 -83.22
C GLN A 796 21.03 -3.89 -81.91
N GLU A 797 21.63 -5.02 -81.54
CA GLU A 797 21.40 -5.66 -80.24
C GLU A 797 21.84 -4.76 -79.07
N ARG A 798 22.93 -4.00 -79.23
CA ARG A 798 23.36 -3.01 -78.22
C ARG A 798 22.33 -1.91 -78.04
N TYR A 799 21.79 -1.39 -79.14
CA TYR A 799 20.79 -0.33 -79.11
C TYR A 799 19.49 -0.82 -78.46
N ASP A 800 19.01 -2.01 -78.84
CA ASP A 800 17.79 -2.60 -78.28
C ASP A 800 17.92 -2.91 -76.79
N LEU A 801 19.09 -3.37 -76.33
CA LEU A 801 19.38 -3.60 -74.91
C LEU A 801 19.44 -2.29 -74.09
N VAL A 802 20.08 -1.24 -74.62
CA VAL A 802 20.15 0.07 -73.93
C VAL A 802 18.76 0.72 -73.88
N VAL A 803 18.02 0.72 -74.98
CA VAL A 803 16.68 1.31 -75.04
C VAL A 803 15.70 0.53 -74.17
N GLY A 804 15.75 -0.81 -74.19
CA GLY A 804 14.96 -1.67 -73.31
C GLY A 804 15.22 -1.40 -71.82
N GLY A 805 16.50 -1.33 -71.43
CA GLY A 805 16.88 -1.04 -70.05
C GLY A 805 16.48 0.36 -69.58
N ILE A 806 16.63 1.39 -70.44
CA ILE A 806 16.18 2.76 -70.14
C ILE A 806 14.66 2.82 -69.99
N PHE A 807 13.91 2.15 -70.87
CA PHE A 807 12.45 2.09 -70.80
C PHE A 807 11.98 1.42 -69.49
N GLN A 808 12.66 0.35 -69.06
CA GLN A 808 12.34 -0.39 -67.83
C GLN A 808 12.63 0.42 -66.56
N VAL A 809 13.74 1.18 -66.55
CA VAL A 809 14.04 2.17 -65.49
C VAL A 809 12.98 3.29 -65.48
N PHE A 810 12.56 3.76 -66.65
CA PHE A 810 11.55 4.82 -66.79
C PHE A 810 10.18 4.37 -66.23
N VAL A 811 9.74 3.14 -66.51
CA VAL A 811 8.50 2.55 -65.99
C VAL A 811 8.56 2.38 -64.46
N LEU A 812 9.70 1.95 -63.90
CA LEU A 812 9.89 1.85 -62.44
C LEU A 812 9.86 3.22 -61.75
N PHE A 813 10.46 4.25 -62.37
CA PHE A 813 10.56 5.59 -61.79
C PHE A 813 9.24 6.38 -61.87
N PHE A 814 8.46 6.20 -62.95
CA PHE A 814 7.15 6.86 -63.11
C PHE A 814 5.97 6.04 -62.53
N GLY A 815 6.02 4.71 -62.59
CA GLY A 815 5.00 3.83 -61.97
C GLY A 815 4.96 3.96 -60.44
N GLY A 816 6.10 4.24 -59.79
CA GLY A 816 6.18 4.47 -58.35
C GLY A 816 5.51 5.78 -57.86
N ARG A 817 5.28 6.76 -58.75
CA ARG A 817 4.60 8.02 -58.38
C ARG A 817 3.08 7.88 -58.27
N ILE A 818 2.46 6.91 -58.95
CA ILE A 818 1.02 6.66 -58.86
C ILE A 818 0.64 5.97 -57.54
N VAL A 819 1.53 5.13 -56.98
CA VAL A 819 1.32 4.47 -55.68
C VAL A 819 1.53 5.42 -54.49
N ARG A 820 2.35 6.48 -54.64
CA ARG A 820 2.57 7.48 -53.58
C ARG A 820 1.42 8.49 -53.44
N GLY A 821 0.58 8.64 -54.48
CA GLY A 821 -0.65 9.45 -54.43
C GLY A 821 -1.83 8.77 -53.71
N LEU A 822 -1.75 7.47 -53.44
CA LEU A 822 -2.81 6.68 -52.76
C LEU A 822 -2.52 6.44 -51.27
N ARG A 823 -1.43 7.00 -50.72
CA ARG A 823 -1.14 7.08 -49.27
C ARG A 823 -1.21 8.54 -48.80
N ALA A 824 -2.39 9.15 -48.89
CA ALA A 824 -2.72 10.32 -48.10
C ALA A 824 -3.35 9.82 -46.78
N SER A 825 -2.73 10.17 -45.66
CA SER A 825 -3.28 9.93 -44.32
C SER A 825 -4.70 10.51 -44.21
N PRO A 826 -5.62 9.85 -43.48
CA PRO A 826 -6.89 10.49 -43.14
C PRO A 826 -6.59 11.77 -42.35
N LYS A 827 -7.10 12.91 -42.84
CA LYS A 827 -7.14 14.15 -42.07
C LYS A 827 -7.95 13.88 -40.79
N PRO A 828 -7.53 14.44 -39.64
CA PRO A 828 -8.37 14.44 -38.45
C PRO A 828 -9.70 15.13 -38.77
N VAL A 829 -10.79 14.53 -38.30
CA VAL A 829 -12.15 15.07 -38.37
C VAL A 829 -12.18 16.37 -37.57
N ASP A 830 -12.53 17.48 -38.23
CA ASP A 830 -12.82 18.74 -37.55
C ASP A 830 -13.97 18.54 -36.53
N PRO A 831 -13.87 19.09 -35.32
CA PRO A 831 -14.98 19.07 -34.38
C PRO A 831 -16.19 19.83 -34.95
N PRO A 832 -17.43 19.45 -34.60
CA PRO A 832 -18.63 20.13 -35.08
C PRO A 832 -18.62 21.62 -34.66
N PRO A 833 -19.16 22.52 -35.49
CA PRO A 833 -19.16 23.96 -35.20
C PRO A 833 -19.95 24.24 -33.91
N PRO A 834 -19.52 25.22 -33.10
CA PRO A 834 -20.26 25.62 -31.92
C PRO A 834 -21.66 26.13 -32.29
N PRO A 835 -22.68 25.94 -31.43
CA PRO A 835 -24.01 26.47 -31.67
C PRO A 835 -23.94 27.99 -31.84
N VAL A 836 -24.62 28.45 -32.89
CA VAL A 836 -24.85 29.85 -33.25
C VAL A 836 -25.29 30.63 -32.00
N ARG A 837 -24.53 31.67 -31.64
CA ARG A 837 -24.92 32.63 -30.60
C ARG A 837 -26.25 33.29 -31.02
N PRO A 838 -27.27 33.36 -30.15
CA PRO A 838 -28.37 34.29 -30.38
C PRO A 838 -27.85 35.74 -30.35
N PRO A 839 -28.48 36.67 -31.10
CA PRO A 839 -28.06 38.07 -31.16
C PRO A 839 -28.10 38.75 -29.77
N PRO A 840 -27.25 39.77 -29.55
CA PRO A 840 -27.14 40.45 -28.27
C PRO A 840 -28.46 41.13 -27.92
N VAL A 841 -28.99 40.82 -26.74
CA VAL A 841 -30.03 41.61 -26.08
C VAL A 841 -29.38 42.93 -25.63
N GLU A 842 -29.98 44.05 -26.03
CA GLU A 842 -29.64 45.39 -25.57
C GLU A 842 -29.68 45.47 -24.04
N GLU A 843 -28.54 45.81 -23.42
CA GLU A 843 -28.51 46.28 -22.05
C GLU A 843 -29.05 47.73 -21.99
N PRO A 844 -29.95 48.07 -21.04
CA PRO A 844 -30.42 49.43 -20.85
C PRO A 844 -29.31 50.35 -20.29
N PRO A 845 -29.36 51.66 -20.58
CA PRO A 845 -28.22 52.56 -20.39
C PRO A 845 -27.88 52.82 -18.92
N VAL A 846 -26.59 52.70 -18.63
CA VAL A 846 -25.90 53.12 -17.40
C VAL A 846 -26.12 54.63 -17.18
N ARG A 847 -26.65 54.99 -16.02
CA ARG A 847 -26.71 56.38 -15.55
C ARG A 847 -25.29 56.88 -15.21
N PRO A 848 -24.90 58.10 -15.60
CA PRO A 848 -23.63 58.67 -15.20
C PRO A 848 -23.60 59.00 -13.69
N PRO A 849 -22.43 58.90 -13.03
CA PRO A 849 -22.28 59.27 -11.62
C PRO A 849 -22.42 60.80 -11.43
N PRO A 850 -22.98 61.27 -10.30
CA PRO A 850 -23.07 62.69 -10.02
C PRO A 850 -21.69 63.29 -9.70
N VAL A 851 -21.51 64.46 -10.29
CA VAL A 851 -20.43 65.45 -10.20
C VAL A 851 -19.92 65.68 -8.77
N GLU A 852 -18.60 65.67 -8.61
CA GLU A 852 -17.88 66.16 -7.43
C GLU A 852 -18.01 67.69 -7.33
N GLU A 853 -18.51 68.19 -6.19
CA GLU A 853 -18.40 69.60 -5.80
C GLU A 853 -17.14 69.83 -4.93
N PRO A 854 -16.47 70.99 -5.05
CA PRO A 854 -15.19 71.30 -4.39
C PRO A 854 -15.36 71.69 -2.90
N PRO A 855 -14.26 71.66 -2.11
CA PRO A 855 -14.35 71.56 -0.66
C PRO A 855 -14.55 72.91 0.03
N THR A 856 -15.37 72.91 1.08
CA THR A 856 -15.31 73.92 2.16
C THR A 856 -14.85 73.30 3.47
N PRO A 857 -14.15 74.08 4.33
CA PRO A 857 -13.23 73.55 5.33
C PRO A 857 -13.77 73.60 6.77
N VAL A 858 -13.19 72.73 7.61
CA VAL A 858 -13.20 72.72 9.09
C VAL A 858 -14.45 72.15 9.76
N GLU A 859 -14.31 70.98 10.39
CA GLU A 859 -14.52 70.79 11.85
C GLU A 859 -14.01 69.40 12.29
N GLU A 860 -13.30 69.36 13.42
CA GLU A 860 -12.74 68.15 14.05
C GLU A 860 -13.87 67.21 14.52
N PRO A 861 -13.80 65.89 14.26
CA PRO A 861 -14.80 64.97 14.80
C PRO A 861 -14.49 64.57 16.25
N PRO A 862 -15.51 64.54 17.14
CA PRO A 862 -15.39 64.01 18.49
C PRO A 862 -15.25 62.48 18.47
N VAL A 863 -14.67 61.96 19.56
CA VAL A 863 -14.49 60.52 19.86
C VAL A 863 -15.80 59.74 19.64
N VAL A 864 -15.81 58.85 18.63
CA VAL A 864 -16.90 57.91 18.35
C VAL A 864 -16.49 56.52 18.83
N GLU A 865 -17.32 55.93 19.68
CA GLU A 865 -17.25 54.54 20.16
C GLU A 865 -17.21 53.54 18.99
N GLU A 866 -16.36 52.51 19.11
CA GLU A 866 -16.24 51.41 18.14
C GLU A 866 -17.59 50.73 17.87
N PRO A 867 -18.02 50.58 16.60
CA PRO A 867 -19.20 49.78 16.28
C PRO A 867 -18.93 48.27 16.45
N PRO A 868 -19.97 47.46 16.73
CA PRO A 868 -19.84 46.02 16.90
C PRO A 868 -19.31 45.35 15.63
N VAL A 869 -18.37 44.43 15.82
CA VAL A 869 -17.79 43.56 14.78
C VAL A 869 -18.91 42.89 13.98
N VAL A 870 -19.14 43.40 12.77
CA VAL A 870 -19.92 42.72 11.73
C VAL A 870 -19.01 41.62 11.17
N GLU A 871 -19.41 40.35 11.32
CA GLU A 871 -18.73 39.23 10.67
C GLU A 871 -18.68 39.48 9.16
N GLU A 872 -17.48 39.71 8.61
CA GLU A 872 -17.26 39.83 7.18
C GLU A 872 -17.73 38.55 6.45
N PRO A 873 -18.37 38.66 5.27
CA PRO A 873 -18.72 37.50 4.45
C PRO A 873 -17.46 36.72 4.04
N PRO A 874 -17.56 35.40 3.85
CA PRO A 874 -16.40 34.55 3.55
C PRO A 874 -15.64 35.06 2.33
N VAL A 875 -14.38 35.43 2.56
CA VAL A 875 -13.45 35.92 1.52
C VAL A 875 -13.44 34.93 0.35
N PRO A 876 -13.70 35.38 -0.90
CA PRO A 876 -13.74 34.49 -2.05
C PRO A 876 -12.38 33.79 -2.25
N ASN A 877 -12.43 32.48 -2.54
CA ASN A 877 -11.29 31.54 -2.71
C ASN A 877 -10.15 31.98 -3.67
N ARG A 878 -10.25 33.16 -4.31
CA ARG A 878 -9.16 33.80 -5.06
C ARG A 878 -7.94 34.08 -4.18
N SER A 879 -8.12 34.29 -2.87
CA SER A 879 -7.01 34.51 -1.93
C SER A 879 -6.11 33.28 -1.72
N LEU A 880 -6.56 32.09 -2.10
CA LEU A 880 -5.78 30.85 -1.98
C LEU A 880 -4.83 30.64 -3.17
N GLY A 881 -5.01 31.38 -4.27
CA GLY A 881 -4.17 31.26 -5.46
C GLY A 881 -4.46 30.05 -6.34
N LEU A 882 -5.60 29.37 -6.11
CA LEU A 882 -6.06 28.21 -6.88
C LEU A 882 -6.62 28.63 -8.26
N ARG A 883 -6.47 27.78 -9.27
CA ARG A 883 -7.18 27.95 -10.56
C ARG A 883 -8.69 27.85 -10.36
N GLN A 884 -9.46 28.51 -11.23
CA GLN A 884 -10.92 28.51 -11.17
C GLN A 884 -11.50 27.09 -11.21
N GLU A 885 -10.90 26.18 -11.99
CA GLU A 885 -11.32 24.77 -12.04
C GLU A 885 -11.26 24.08 -10.67
N ALA A 886 -10.20 24.32 -9.89
CA ALA A 886 -10.06 23.76 -8.55
C ALA A 886 -11.06 24.41 -7.57
N VAL A 887 -11.32 25.71 -7.70
CA VAL A 887 -12.36 26.40 -6.92
C VAL A 887 -13.74 25.82 -7.21
N ASP A 888 -14.07 25.59 -8.47
CA ASP A 888 -15.34 25.00 -8.91
C ASP A 888 -15.45 23.54 -8.43
N ALA A 889 -14.36 22.78 -8.42
CA ALA A 889 -14.30 21.44 -7.87
C ALA A 889 -14.54 21.41 -6.35
N ILE A 890 -13.97 22.36 -5.60
CA ILE A 890 -14.24 22.51 -4.16
C ILE A 890 -15.71 22.90 -3.92
N ALA A 891 -16.27 23.81 -4.72
CA ALA A 891 -17.69 24.16 -4.62
C ALA A 891 -18.60 22.95 -4.92
N LYS A 892 -18.23 22.15 -5.93
CA LYS A 892 -18.93 20.90 -6.27
C LYS A 892 -18.83 19.86 -5.15
N LEU A 893 -17.67 19.74 -4.49
CA LEU A 893 -17.50 18.90 -3.29
C LEU A 893 -18.47 19.31 -2.18
N GLU A 894 -18.54 20.61 -1.86
CA GLU A 894 -19.45 21.10 -0.81
C GLU A 894 -20.92 20.88 -1.18
N ASN A 895 -21.29 21.01 -2.46
CA ASN A 895 -22.63 20.66 -2.92
C ASN A 895 -22.93 19.17 -2.75
N LEU A 896 -22.01 18.27 -3.13
CA LEU A 896 -22.17 16.82 -2.94
C LEU A 896 -22.24 16.42 -1.47
N LYS A 897 -21.49 17.12 -0.60
CA LYS A 897 -21.57 16.96 0.87
C LYS A 897 -22.92 17.41 1.42
N LYS A 898 -23.53 18.46 0.88
CA LYS A 898 -24.89 18.84 1.27
C LYS A 898 -25.90 17.80 0.80
N ASN A 899 -25.88 17.46 -0.49
CA ASN A 899 -26.79 16.51 -1.13
C ASN A 899 -26.10 15.84 -2.34
N PRO A 900 -26.05 14.49 -2.46
CA PRO A 900 -26.76 13.48 -1.66
C PRO A 900 -25.92 12.78 -0.58
N VAL A 901 -24.66 13.14 -0.35
CA VAL A 901 -23.71 12.27 0.39
C VAL A 901 -23.64 12.58 1.90
N GLY A 902 -23.87 13.82 2.33
CA GLY A 902 -23.62 14.24 3.71
C GLY A 902 -24.87 14.73 4.46
N GLU A 903 -25.03 16.05 4.57
CA GLU A 903 -25.91 16.70 5.56
C GLU A 903 -27.38 16.30 5.43
N ILE A 904 -27.89 16.22 4.20
CA ILE A 904 -29.28 15.81 3.92
C ILE A 904 -29.63 14.44 4.53
N ASN A 905 -28.65 13.55 4.70
CA ASN A 905 -28.88 12.22 5.26
C ASN A 905 -29.12 12.22 6.79
N ARG A 906 -28.89 13.35 7.45
CA ARG A 906 -29.22 13.54 8.87
C ARG A 906 -30.66 14.01 9.07
N GLU A 907 -31.30 14.52 8.02
CA GLU A 907 -32.69 14.96 8.07
C GLU A 907 -33.64 13.75 8.06
N PRO A 908 -34.68 13.74 8.91
CA PRO A 908 -35.68 12.69 8.89
C PRO A 908 -36.33 12.58 7.50
N ASN A 909 -36.49 11.35 7.00
CA ASN A 909 -37.09 11.04 5.69
C ASN A 909 -36.33 11.51 4.43
N HIS A 910 -35.12 12.08 4.56
CA HIS A 910 -34.30 12.51 3.42
C HIS A 910 -32.98 11.71 3.28
N ASN A 911 -32.91 10.53 3.90
CA ASN A 911 -31.71 9.71 3.91
C ASN A 911 -31.61 8.83 2.65
N HIS A 912 -30.79 9.29 1.69
CA HIS A 912 -30.52 8.61 0.41
C HIS A 912 -29.96 7.20 0.61
N TYR A 913 -29.11 6.95 1.62
CA TYR A 913 -28.56 5.62 1.90
C TYR A 913 -29.66 4.62 2.30
N SER A 914 -30.57 5.03 3.19
CA SER A 914 -31.67 4.19 3.63
C SER A 914 -32.67 3.93 2.50
N ALA A 915 -32.93 4.95 1.67
CA ALA A 915 -33.80 4.83 0.51
C ALA A 915 -33.19 3.89 -0.53
N ALA A 916 -31.89 4.03 -0.83
CA ALA A 916 -31.18 3.15 -1.75
C ALA A 916 -31.19 1.68 -1.30
N ARG A 917 -31.05 1.39 0.01
CA ARG A 917 -31.20 0.00 0.54
C ARG A 917 -32.60 -0.58 0.36
N ARG A 918 -33.63 0.25 0.30
CA ARG A 918 -35.02 -0.16 0.06
C ARG A 918 -35.26 -0.36 -1.43
N GLU A 919 -34.76 0.57 -2.25
CA GLU A 919 -34.79 0.45 -3.71
C GLU A 919 -34.07 -0.80 -4.22
N ALA A 920 -32.90 -1.12 -3.65
CA ALA A 920 -32.14 -2.34 -3.97
C ALA A 920 -32.91 -3.63 -3.64
N ARG A 921 -33.95 -3.54 -2.78
CA ARG A 921 -34.89 -4.63 -2.46
C ARG A 921 -36.15 -4.60 -3.31
N GLY A 922 -36.20 -3.75 -4.33
CA GLY A 922 -37.36 -3.60 -5.21
C GLY A 922 -38.45 -2.65 -4.69
N GLU A 923 -38.23 -1.94 -3.57
CA GLU A 923 -39.22 -1.01 -3.03
C GLU A 923 -39.15 0.37 -3.71
N VAL A 924 -40.28 0.91 -4.16
CA VAL A 924 -40.37 2.30 -4.61
C VAL A 924 -40.50 3.22 -3.39
N VAL A 925 -39.42 3.95 -3.07
CA VAL A 925 -39.37 4.80 -1.86
C VAL A 925 -40.04 6.16 -2.07
N ALA A 926 -39.88 6.76 -3.24
CA ALA A 926 -40.49 8.05 -3.58
C ALA A 926 -40.87 8.09 -5.07
N ARG A 927 -41.84 8.94 -5.41
CA ARG A 927 -42.25 9.22 -6.79
C ARG A 927 -42.15 10.71 -7.08
N LYS A 928 -41.70 11.04 -8.29
CA LYS A 928 -41.76 12.38 -8.87
C LYS A 928 -43.23 12.78 -9.06
N ALA A 929 -43.49 14.09 -9.20
CA ALA A 929 -44.84 14.61 -9.45
C ALA A 929 -45.51 14.00 -10.70
N ASN A 930 -44.70 13.54 -11.67
CA ASN A 930 -45.17 12.84 -12.87
C ASN A 930 -45.43 11.33 -12.67
N GLY A 931 -45.39 10.82 -11.44
CA GLY A 931 -45.64 9.42 -11.09
C GLY A 931 -44.43 8.47 -11.27
N ARG A 932 -43.34 8.90 -11.92
CA ARG A 932 -42.13 8.06 -12.07
C ARG A 932 -41.41 7.87 -10.73
N PRO A 933 -40.94 6.66 -10.38
CA PRO A 933 -40.09 6.44 -9.21
C PRO A 933 -38.85 7.34 -9.23
N PHE A 934 -38.45 7.84 -8.07
CA PHE A 934 -37.08 8.33 -7.87
C PHE A 934 -36.12 7.14 -7.81
N SER A 935 -34.86 7.37 -8.15
CA SER A 935 -33.78 6.39 -7.95
C SER A 935 -32.69 7.01 -7.08
N HIS A 936 -32.78 6.77 -5.78
CA HIS A 936 -31.74 7.18 -4.84
C HIS A 936 -30.43 6.43 -5.09
N ILE A 937 -30.47 5.20 -5.64
CA ILE A 937 -29.27 4.48 -6.08
C ILE A 937 -28.55 5.27 -7.20
N ARG A 938 -29.29 5.73 -8.21
CA ARG A 938 -28.75 6.55 -9.29
C ARG A 938 -28.16 7.86 -8.76
N ASP A 939 -28.87 8.57 -7.89
CA ASP A 939 -28.38 9.82 -7.30
C ASP A 939 -27.02 9.59 -6.58
N LEU A 940 -26.88 8.46 -5.88
CA LEU A 940 -25.64 8.07 -5.21
C LEU A 940 -24.53 7.64 -6.20
N GLN A 941 -24.86 6.99 -7.31
CA GLN A 941 -23.88 6.68 -8.37
C GLN A 941 -23.39 7.97 -9.06
N GLU A 942 -24.30 8.88 -9.44
CA GLU A 942 -23.97 10.18 -10.02
C GLU A 942 -23.13 11.03 -9.05
N ALA A 943 -23.39 10.95 -7.75
CA ALA A 943 -22.56 11.59 -6.73
C ALA A 943 -21.17 10.94 -6.62
N CYS A 944 -21.06 9.62 -6.78
CA CYS A 944 -19.77 8.92 -6.79
C CYS A 944 -18.90 9.41 -7.96
N ASP A 945 -19.47 9.50 -9.16
CA ASP A 945 -18.79 10.05 -10.33
C ASP A 945 -18.48 11.54 -10.19
N GLY A 946 -19.39 12.29 -9.55
CA GLY A 946 -19.14 13.67 -9.15
C GLY A 946 -17.88 13.80 -8.30
N LEU A 947 -17.70 12.92 -7.31
CA LEU A 947 -16.52 12.89 -6.44
C LEU A 947 -15.25 12.46 -7.18
N PHE A 948 -15.33 11.49 -8.10
CA PHE A 948 -14.17 11.09 -8.92
C PHE A 948 -13.65 12.25 -9.79
N ASN A 949 -14.56 13.01 -10.41
CA ASN A 949 -14.21 14.20 -11.18
C ASN A 949 -13.56 15.28 -10.30
N VAL A 950 -14.13 15.54 -9.12
CA VAL A 950 -13.54 16.48 -8.14
C VAL A 950 -12.13 16.03 -7.76
N ARG A 951 -11.94 14.74 -7.45
CA ARG A 951 -10.62 14.19 -7.10
C ARG A 951 -9.61 14.42 -8.22
N GLU A 952 -10.00 14.15 -9.46
CA GLU A 952 -9.12 14.32 -10.61
C GLU A 952 -8.68 15.78 -10.78
N THR A 953 -9.63 16.72 -10.71
CA THR A 953 -9.33 18.16 -10.81
C THR A 953 -8.41 18.62 -9.67
N LEU A 954 -8.70 18.25 -8.42
CA LEU A 954 -7.86 18.61 -7.28
C LEU A 954 -6.47 17.94 -7.34
N SER A 955 -6.39 16.68 -7.77
CA SER A 955 -5.11 15.99 -7.93
C SER A 955 -4.26 16.62 -9.02
N ARG A 956 -4.86 17.05 -10.13
CA ARG A 956 -4.18 17.75 -11.22
C ARG A 956 -3.61 19.09 -10.76
N GLU A 957 -4.40 19.85 -10.00
CA GLU A 957 -3.96 21.11 -9.41
C GLU A 957 -2.84 20.89 -8.36
N ALA A 958 -2.88 19.79 -7.59
CA ALA A 958 -1.83 19.44 -6.63
C ALA A 958 -0.49 19.09 -7.31
N HIS A 959 -0.55 18.35 -8.43
CA HIS A 959 0.64 17.93 -9.18
C HIS A 959 1.25 19.07 -9.99
N ASN A 960 0.43 20.03 -10.42
CA ASN A 960 0.87 21.18 -11.20
C ASN A 960 0.31 22.49 -10.61
N PRO A 961 0.76 22.87 -9.41
CA PRO A 961 0.25 24.05 -8.73
C PRO A 961 0.56 25.31 -9.56
N PRO A 962 -0.41 26.23 -9.77
CA PRO A 962 -0.12 27.50 -10.43
C PRO A 962 0.87 28.32 -9.59
N ASP A 963 1.67 29.16 -10.24
CA ASP A 963 2.62 30.05 -9.57
C ASP A 963 1.94 31.02 -8.57
N THR A 964 0.63 31.23 -8.74
CA THR A 964 -0.20 32.03 -7.84
C THR A 964 -0.59 31.31 -6.55
N MET A 965 -0.40 29.98 -6.46
CA MET A 965 -0.84 29.16 -5.33
C MET A 965 -0.08 29.53 -4.06
N THR A 966 -0.82 29.87 -3.02
CA THR A 966 -0.24 30.14 -1.70
C THR A 966 0.02 28.83 -0.94
N GLU A 967 0.91 28.84 0.05
CA GLU A 967 1.14 27.68 0.93
C GLU A 967 -0.15 27.23 1.62
N ARG A 968 -0.97 28.19 2.06
CA ARG A 968 -2.33 27.93 2.59
C ARG A 968 -3.23 27.29 1.54
N GLY A 969 -3.15 27.74 0.28
CA GLY A 969 -3.88 27.17 -0.84
C GLY A 969 -3.52 25.70 -1.08
N MET A 970 -2.22 25.36 -1.02
CA MET A 970 -1.76 23.98 -1.11
C MET A 970 -2.28 23.13 0.06
N HIS A 971 -2.20 23.63 1.29
CA HIS A 971 -2.73 22.92 2.47
C HIS A 971 -4.23 22.63 2.33
N VAL A 972 -5.04 23.65 1.98
CA VAL A 972 -6.48 23.48 1.76
C VAL A 972 -6.74 22.46 0.65
N LEU A 973 -5.98 22.51 -0.44
CA LEU A 973 -6.14 21.59 -1.56
C LEU A 973 -5.87 20.13 -1.15
N LEU A 974 -4.79 19.86 -0.41
CA LEU A 974 -4.47 18.52 0.11
C LEU A 974 -5.50 18.02 1.11
N GLU A 975 -5.98 18.89 2.00
CA GLU A 975 -7.07 18.57 2.93
C GLU A 975 -8.35 18.16 2.18
N ARG A 976 -8.75 18.92 1.15
CA ARG A 976 -9.91 18.60 0.32
C ARG A 976 -9.73 17.34 -0.50
N LEU A 977 -8.53 17.07 -1.01
CA LEU A 977 -8.23 15.84 -1.73
C LEU A 977 -8.38 14.60 -0.81
N SER A 978 -7.90 14.69 0.42
CA SER A 978 -8.08 13.64 1.45
C SER A 978 -9.56 13.43 1.79
N GLU A 979 -10.32 14.52 1.95
CA GLU A 979 -11.76 14.48 2.22
C GLU A 979 -12.53 13.78 1.09
N VAL A 980 -12.23 14.10 -0.18
CA VAL A 980 -12.84 13.47 -1.36
C VAL A 980 -12.56 11.97 -1.40
N ASN A 981 -11.31 11.56 -1.16
CA ASN A 981 -10.94 10.13 -1.14
C ASN A 981 -11.73 9.34 -0.08
N ARG A 982 -11.91 9.93 1.11
CA ARG A 982 -12.73 9.32 2.17
C ARG A 982 -14.19 9.16 1.74
N LEU A 983 -14.77 10.17 1.07
CA LEU A 983 -16.15 10.12 0.60
C LEU A 983 -16.33 9.10 -0.53
N ILE A 984 -15.40 9.02 -1.49
CA ILE A 984 -15.40 8.01 -2.56
C ILE A 984 -15.40 6.61 -1.96
N ASN A 985 -14.45 6.31 -1.06
CA ASN A 985 -14.32 4.97 -0.47
C ASN A 985 -15.58 4.57 0.30
N ARG A 986 -16.17 5.50 1.05
CA ARG A 986 -17.42 5.27 1.79
C ARG A 986 -18.60 5.02 0.85
N LEU A 987 -18.76 5.84 -0.18
CA LEU A 987 -19.89 5.78 -1.10
C LEU A 987 -19.81 4.56 -2.03
N ALA A 988 -18.63 4.30 -2.61
CA ALA A 988 -18.37 3.11 -3.42
C ALA A 988 -18.54 1.82 -2.62
N GLY A 989 -18.03 1.78 -1.37
CA GLY A 989 -18.24 0.67 -0.46
C GLY A 989 -19.71 0.41 -0.18
N PHE A 990 -20.49 1.46 0.06
CA PHE A 990 -21.94 1.35 0.25
C PHE A 990 -22.68 0.84 -1.01
N LEU A 991 -22.37 1.39 -2.19
CA LEU A 991 -23.00 0.96 -3.44
C LEU A 991 -22.72 -0.53 -3.71
N ASN A 992 -21.48 -0.97 -3.52
CA ASN A 992 -21.11 -2.38 -3.63
C ASN A 992 -21.84 -3.26 -2.60
N GLU A 993 -22.02 -2.78 -1.37
CA GLU A 993 -22.76 -3.48 -0.31
C GLU A 993 -24.22 -3.77 -0.71
N ILE A 994 -24.85 -2.85 -1.44
CA ILE A 994 -26.23 -3.02 -1.93
C ILE A 994 -26.30 -3.69 -3.32
N GLY A 995 -25.18 -4.19 -3.85
CA GLY A 995 -25.13 -4.93 -5.11
C GLY A 995 -25.12 -4.06 -6.37
N HIS A 996 -24.82 -2.76 -6.25
CA HIS A 996 -24.75 -1.83 -7.37
C HIS A 996 -23.32 -1.34 -7.59
N GLY A 997 -22.85 -1.34 -8.84
CA GLY A 997 -21.55 -0.78 -9.19
C GLY A 997 -21.50 0.72 -8.94
N SER A 998 -20.30 1.26 -8.71
CA SER A 998 -20.09 2.71 -8.52
C SER A 998 -20.10 3.50 -9.84
N PHE A 999 -20.02 2.80 -10.97
CA PHE A 999 -19.89 3.35 -12.32
C PHE A 999 -21.01 2.84 -13.24
N PRO A 1000 -21.21 3.46 -14.41
CA PRO A 1000 -22.22 3.04 -15.39
C PRO A 1000 -22.16 1.53 -15.74
N PRO A 1001 -23.31 0.89 -16.06
CA PRO A 1001 -24.62 1.51 -16.23
C PRO A 1001 -25.26 1.92 -14.90
N TYR A 1002 -25.85 3.12 -14.87
CA TYR A 1002 -26.57 3.57 -13.68
C TYR A 1002 -27.86 2.81 -13.51
N HIS A 1003 -28.30 2.72 -12.26
CA HIS A 1003 -29.56 2.10 -11.91
C HIS A 1003 -30.73 2.86 -12.56
N GLU A 1004 -31.53 2.17 -13.36
CA GLU A 1004 -32.77 2.67 -13.93
C GLU A 1004 -33.98 1.89 -13.39
N TRP A 1005 -35.12 2.57 -13.26
CA TRP A 1005 -36.39 1.97 -12.82
C TRP A 1005 -37.31 1.74 -14.03
N PRO A 1006 -37.88 0.54 -14.21
CA PRO A 1006 -37.70 -0.68 -13.40
C PRO A 1006 -36.34 -1.36 -13.60
N PRO A 1007 -35.85 -2.17 -12.63
CA PRO A 1007 -34.57 -2.85 -12.74
C PRO A 1007 -34.54 -3.72 -14.01
N GLY A 1008 -33.61 -3.44 -14.92
CA GLY A 1008 -33.49 -4.11 -16.22
C GLY A 1008 -34.13 -3.40 -17.41
N SER A 1009 -34.47 -2.10 -17.28
CA SER A 1009 -34.79 -1.22 -18.41
C SER A 1009 -33.56 -0.73 -19.16
#